data_AF-A0A0C1QS61-F1
#
_entry.id   AF-A0A0C1QS61-F1
#
_cell.length_a   1.000
_cell.length_b   1.000
_cell.length_c   1.000
_cell.angle_alpha   90.00
_cell.angle_beta   90.00
_cell.angle_gamma   90.00
#
_symmetry.space_group_name_H-M   'P 1'
#
loop_
_entity.id
_entity.type
_entity.pdbx_description
1 polymer ?
#
loop_
_entity_poly.entity_id
_entity_poly.type
_entity_poly.pdbx_seq_one_letter_code
_entity_poly.pdbx_strand_id
1 'polypeptide(L)'
;MEKSVSSVLGVLKRRSLPAVAAFVATIGGAIAYLAVTPSQYEASARLMLDSKQTSVSELGRNLSQVSSNTPGGPSPLADQAELVKSQRVLNRALQIFKSSYKSTTQVKIQDLNKGLGVKIVPATNILQLSYQSKNPKLAAQLLNSVARAMEEESANTIRQEAANVRKFLEMEVPKAREKLENAELTENRYRRSSGIISFTKQSESLVDSLAALENQERTLSAQLRELRSQDASLRQITNATALKSAYASVRGGQDEQLKELRTKLTELETKLAESRAKYTEDHPDVRSLLYQRNTIRNLYIQGLNRVSSGERPVSPNNVAADQVSQNFSAQLIANDIERTAVENKLKSVQTQRANLQLRLAQLPIQQQNLTPLTRQREEAAETLKLLQGKYEEARIAEAQQVGNLRIIEEAQPPTSATSPKKPAVLVLATVLGTLLATSIVLLLEMMDNTLRDASEAEELLKLSLLGVLPRLPSKTLVLEPSQRFLDNMSLVEPYRMLFKTLEFRSDRMRVIVVSSSIAGEGKSIVASHLAAIAGMLSWRTLIIDADLRRPEQHTLFNLAGKPGVSDVLEGDISLADAVQSTDIENLDVLTCGELHGRPSQLLESIAMKSLVAEASENYDLVILDTPPLSACADAATLAKQSDGVMLVTRPGFTLKEILSRSVSELTRNRIPVLGVVVNGMTNQTEKYYQYSVNGYLPRRQLTSSRSK
;
A
#
# COMPACT_ATOMS: atom_id res chain seq x y z
N MET A 1 -29.45 31.36 15.54
CA MET A 1 -28.17 31.43 14.78
C MET A 1 -28.30 32.18 13.44
N GLU A 2 -29.42 32.86 13.13
CA GLU A 2 -29.62 33.50 11.81
C GLU A 2 -28.99 34.90 11.66
N LYS A 3 -28.62 35.60 12.74
CA LYS A 3 -27.97 36.92 12.67
C LYS A 3 -26.49 36.89 12.22
N SER A 4 -25.86 35.71 12.08
CA SER A 4 -24.41 35.60 11.85
C SER A 4 -23.97 35.71 10.38
N VAL A 5 -24.82 35.39 9.40
CA VAL A 5 -24.38 35.36 7.99
C VAL A 5 -24.58 36.72 7.31
N SER A 6 -25.69 37.39 7.60
CA SER A 6 -25.97 38.75 7.11
C SER A 6 -25.06 39.80 7.74
N SER A 7 -24.64 39.60 9.00
CA SER A 7 -23.62 40.44 9.64
C SER A 7 -22.26 40.29 8.96
N VAL A 8 -21.84 39.07 8.62
CA VAL A 8 -20.55 38.82 7.95
C VAL A 8 -20.47 39.50 6.59
N LEU A 9 -21.54 39.49 5.79
CA LEU A 9 -21.60 40.23 4.52
C LEU A 9 -21.50 41.75 4.70
N GLY A 10 -22.16 42.29 5.74
CA GLY A 10 -22.05 43.71 6.09
C GLY A 10 -20.65 44.11 6.54
N VAL A 11 -20.01 43.26 7.33
CA VAL A 11 -18.63 43.42 7.82
C VAL A 11 -17.63 43.34 6.66
N LEU A 12 -17.81 42.36 5.77
CA LEU A 12 -16.97 42.18 4.59
C LEU A 12 -17.01 43.41 3.67
N LYS A 13 -18.18 44.05 3.53
CA LYS A 13 -18.33 45.27 2.71
C LYS A 13 -17.62 46.48 3.32
N ARG A 14 -17.59 46.60 4.65
CA ARG A 14 -16.93 47.72 5.37
C ARG A 14 -15.41 47.61 5.36
N ARG A 15 -14.87 46.39 5.46
CA ARG A 15 -13.42 46.12 5.53
C ARG A 15 -12.92 45.34 4.29
N SER A 16 -13.55 45.53 3.13
CA SER A 16 -13.22 44.79 1.89
C SER A 16 -11.82 45.11 1.37
N LEU A 17 -11.37 46.35 1.52
CA LEU A 17 -10.07 46.81 1.00
C LEU A 17 -8.86 46.06 1.60
N PRO A 18 -8.72 45.92 2.94
CA PRO A 18 -7.65 45.10 3.51
C PRO A 18 -7.82 43.60 3.22
N ALA A 19 -9.06 43.10 3.13
CA ALA A 19 -9.33 41.71 2.78
C ALA A 19 -8.85 41.36 1.36
N VAL A 20 -9.18 42.23 0.40
CA VAL A 20 -8.75 42.12 -0.99
C VAL A 20 -7.24 42.26 -1.11
N ALA A 21 -6.63 43.22 -0.40
CA ALA A 21 -5.18 43.39 -0.40
C ALA A 21 -4.44 42.12 0.09
N ALA A 22 -4.91 41.49 1.16
CA ALA A 22 -4.34 40.25 1.68
C ALA A 22 -4.51 39.09 0.68
N PHE A 23 -5.70 38.94 0.10
CA PHE A 23 -5.97 37.91 -0.91
C PHE A 23 -5.08 38.08 -2.14
N VAL A 24 -4.99 39.30 -2.68
CA VAL A 24 -4.14 39.62 -3.85
C VAL A 24 -2.67 39.40 -3.54
N ALA A 25 -2.19 39.77 -2.35
CA ALA A 25 -0.81 39.53 -1.94
C ALA A 25 -0.46 38.03 -1.89
N THR A 26 -1.36 37.20 -1.34
CA THR A 26 -1.13 35.74 -1.27
C THR A 26 -1.12 35.07 -2.65
N ILE A 27 -2.03 35.45 -3.54
CA ILE A 27 -2.05 34.95 -4.93
C ILE A 27 -0.84 35.46 -5.71
N GLY A 28 -0.50 36.74 -5.58
CA GLY A 28 0.67 37.33 -6.21
C GLY A 28 1.96 36.63 -5.78
N GLY A 29 2.10 36.32 -4.49
CA GLY A 29 3.21 35.53 -3.96
C GLY A 29 3.27 34.12 -4.53
N ALA A 30 2.13 33.44 -4.68
CA ALA A 30 2.07 32.11 -5.29
C ALA A 30 2.43 32.12 -6.77
N ILE A 31 1.99 33.13 -7.53
CA ILE A 31 2.36 33.33 -8.94
C ILE A 31 3.86 33.61 -9.06
N ALA A 32 4.41 34.50 -8.22
CA ALA A 32 5.85 34.79 -8.19
C ALA A 32 6.67 33.53 -7.88
N TYR A 33 6.23 32.72 -6.90
CA TYR A 33 6.84 31.43 -6.59
C TYR A 33 6.84 30.48 -7.79
N LEU A 34 5.71 30.37 -8.51
CA LEU A 34 5.60 29.54 -9.72
C LEU A 34 6.45 30.06 -10.89
N ALA A 35 6.75 31.36 -10.95
CA ALA A 35 7.59 31.97 -11.97
C ALA A 35 9.09 31.74 -11.71
N VAL A 36 9.51 31.75 -10.44
CA VAL A 36 10.92 31.56 -10.05
C VAL A 36 11.30 30.08 -9.96
N THR A 37 10.35 29.20 -9.60
CA THR A 37 10.64 27.78 -9.42
C THR A 37 10.81 27.07 -10.77
N PRO A 38 11.99 26.48 -11.06
CA PRO A 38 12.22 25.81 -12.34
C PRO A 38 11.35 24.56 -12.47
N SER A 39 10.78 24.34 -13.66
CA SER A 39 10.02 23.14 -13.98
C SER A 39 10.92 21.91 -14.01
N GLN A 40 10.54 20.88 -13.25
CA GLN A 40 11.18 19.56 -13.28
C GLN A 40 10.29 18.60 -14.05
N TYR A 41 10.93 17.80 -14.89
CA TYR A 41 10.32 16.78 -15.72
C TYR A 41 10.78 15.41 -15.25
N GLU A 42 9.84 14.49 -15.06
CA GLU A 42 10.14 13.10 -14.68
C GLU A 42 9.90 12.18 -15.87
N ALA A 43 10.94 11.47 -16.30
CA ALA A 43 10.82 10.38 -17.25
C ALA A 43 10.72 9.04 -16.49
N SER A 44 10.07 8.03 -17.05
CA SER A 44 9.92 6.71 -16.45
C SER A 44 10.23 5.59 -17.44
N ALA A 45 10.94 4.55 -16.99
CA ALA A 45 11.20 3.33 -17.75
C ALA A 45 10.81 2.10 -16.91
N ARG A 46 10.49 0.98 -17.55
CA ARG A 46 10.14 -0.27 -16.87
C ARG A 46 10.99 -1.44 -17.34
N LEU A 47 11.57 -2.14 -16.37
CA LEU A 47 12.37 -3.34 -16.54
C LEU A 47 11.60 -4.54 -15.96
N MET A 48 11.61 -5.68 -16.64
CA MET A 48 11.09 -6.95 -16.12
C MET A 48 12.23 -7.86 -15.72
N LEU A 49 12.06 -8.56 -14.59
CA LEU A 49 12.84 -9.74 -14.28
C LEU A 49 12.13 -10.97 -14.89
N ASP A 50 12.77 -11.62 -15.87
CA ASP A 50 12.28 -12.86 -16.46
C ASP A 50 12.69 -14.06 -15.61
N SER A 51 11.71 -14.73 -15.00
CA SER A 51 11.93 -15.87 -14.12
C SER A 51 12.07 -17.20 -14.88
N LYS A 52 11.92 -17.22 -16.21
CA LYS A 52 11.96 -18.46 -17.01
C LYS A 52 13.37 -18.87 -17.45
N GLN A 53 14.35 -17.98 -17.39
CA GLN A 53 15.75 -18.34 -17.62
C GLN A 53 16.32 -18.83 -16.30
N THR A 54 16.69 -20.13 -16.25
CA THR A 54 17.28 -20.76 -15.07
C THR A 54 18.44 -19.91 -14.59
N SER A 55 18.21 -19.19 -13.49
CA SER A 55 19.23 -18.31 -12.94
C SER A 55 20.38 -19.20 -12.48
N VAL A 56 21.55 -19.00 -13.06
CA VAL A 56 22.80 -19.63 -12.62
C VAL A 56 23.04 -19.39 -11.12
N SER A 57 22.47 -18.31 -10.57
CA SER A 57 22.43 -18.00 -9.15
C SER A 57 21.77 -19.10 -8.31
N GLU A 58 20.77 -19.82 -8.81
CA GLU A 58 20.19 -20.98 -8.12
C GLU A 58 21.15 -22.17 -8.10
N LEU A 59 21.94 -22.38 -9.16
CA LEU A 59 22.98 -23.42 -9.17
C LEU A 59 24.05 -23.12 -8.10
N GLY A 60 24.51 -21.87 -8.02
CA GLY A 60 25.50 -21.42 -7.03
C GLY A 60 24.97 -21.44 -5.60
N ARG A 61 23.72 -21.01 -5.37
CA ARG A 61 23.05 -21.08 -4.06
C ARG A 61 22.84 -22.52 -3.59
N ASN A 62 22.37 -23.41 -4.46
CA ASN A 62 22.13 -24.81 -4.11
C ASN A 62 23.43 -25.59 -3.82
N LEU A 63 24.57 -25.17 -4.40
CA LEU A 63 25.89 -25.74 -4.11
C LEU A 63 26.55 -25.15 -2.84
N SER A 64 26.19 -23.93 -2.44
CA SER A 64 26.84 -23.21 -1.34
C SER A 64 26.02 -23.09 -0.05
N GLN A 65 24.70 -23.28 -0.10
CA GLN A 65 23.83 -23.07 1.05
C GLN A 65 22.92 -24.28 1.29
N VAL A 66 23.25 -25.00 2.37
CA VAL A 66 22.28 -25.77 3.13
C VAL A 66 21.25 -24.77 3.69
N SER A 67 20.02 -24.86 3.20
CA SER A 67 18.75 -24.42 3.80
C SER A 67 18.75 -23.08 4.55
N SER A 68 18.31 -22.01 3.87
CA SER A 68 17.74 -20.83 4.53
C SER A 68 16.39 -20.45 3.91
N ASN A 69 15.42 -21.38 3.98
CA ASN A 69 14.00 -21.07 3.78
C ASN A 69 13.46 -20.26 4.97
N THR A 70 13.90 -19.00 5.10
CA THR A 70 13.29 -18.03 6.01
C THR A 70 12.18 -17.31 5.24
N PRO A 71 10.89 -17.45 5.63
CA PRO A 71 9.82 -16.63 5.06
C PRO A 71 10.14 -15.16 5.31
N GLY A 72 10.35 -14.38 4.24
CA GLY A 72 10.75 -12.97 4.32
C GLY A 72 12.21 -12.64 3.95
N GLY A 73 12.97 -13.60 3.38
CA GLY A 73 14.29 -13.30 2.80
C GLY A 73 14.24 -12.19 1.72
N PRO A 74 15.37 -11.49 1.48
CA PRO A 74 15.44 -10.37 0.54
C PRO A 74 14.92 -10.79 -0.84
N SER A 75 13.94 -10.03 -1.34
CA SER A 75 13.38 -10.25 -2.68
C SER A 75 14.45 -10.02 -3.74
N PRO A 76 14.62 -10.89 -4.74
CA PRO A 76 15.59 -10.67 -5.81
C PRO A 76 15.36 -9.35 -6.56
N LEU A 77 14.13 -8.83 -6.57
CA LEU A 77 13.82 -7.49 -7.12
C LEU A 77 14.36 -6.35 -6.26
N ALA A 78 14.47 -6.54 -4.95
CA ALA A 78 15.05 -5.56 -4.04
C ALA A 78 16.56 -5.44 -4.23
N ASP A 79 17.26 -6.57 -4.37
CA ASP A 79 18.69 -6.59 -4.66
C ASP A 79 18.98 -5.88 -6.00
N GLN A 80 18.19 -6.19 -7.04
CA GLN A 80 18.29 -5.51 -8.34
C GLN A 80 17.98 -4.01 -8.23
N ALA A 81 17.00 -3.61 -7.42
CA ALA A 81 16.66 -2.20 -7.21
C ALA A 81 17.80 -1.40 -6.57
N GLU A 82 18.56 -2.01 -5.65
CA GLU A 82 19.72 -1.37 -5.03
C GLU A 82 20.90 -1.29 -6.01
N LEU A 83 21.11 -2.33 -6.82
CA LEU A 83 22.16 -2.37 -7.85
C LEU A 83 22.02 -1.28 -8.92
N VAL A 84 20.79 -0.83 -9.23
CA VAL A 84 20.55 0.32 -10.14
C VAL A 84 21.33 1.56 -9.72
N LYS A 85 21.45 1.80 -8.40
CA LYS A 85 22.15 2.96 -7.85
C LYS A 85 23.64 2.71 -7.61
N SER A 86 24.14 1.52 -7.92
CA SER A 86 25.55 1.19 -7.77
C SER A 86 26.43 2.02 -8.70
N GLN A 87 27.64 2.34 -8.25
CA GLN A 87 28.55 3.16 -9.03
C GLN A 87 28.96 2.51 -10.36
N ARG A 88 28.98 1.16 -10.44
CA ARG A 88 29.28 0.41 -11.67
C ARG A 88 28.24 0.68 -12.74
N VAL A 89 26.97 0.50 -12.40
CA VAL A 89 25.83 0.74 -13.31
C VAL A 89 25.78 2.20 -13.73
N LEU A 90 25.89 3.14 -12.78
CA LEU A 90 25.83 4.57 -13.10
C LEU A 90 27.01 5.02 -13.99
N ASN A 91 28.22 4.51 -13.76
CA ASN A 91 29.37 4.78 -14.64
C ASN A 91 29.14 4.26 -16.06
N ARG A 92 28.62 3.02 -16.16
CA ARG A 92 28.33 2.41 -17.45
C ARG A 92 27.21 3.16 -18.18
N ALA A 93 26.17 3.59 -17.46
CA ALA A 93 25.09 4.41 -17.99
C ALA A 93 25.61 5.74 -18.56
N LEU A 94 26.54 6.41 -17.89
CA LEU A 94 27.15 7.64 -18.40
C LEU A 94 28.02 7.40 -19.65
N GLN A 95 28.66 6.25 -19.77
CA GLN A 95 29.39 5.86 -20.98
C GLN A 95 28.42 5.62 -22.15
N ILE A 96 27.36 4.82 -21.93
CA ILE A 96 26.31 4.55 -22.91
C ILE A 96 25.66 5.86 -23.36
N PHE A 97 25.37 6.77 -22.42
CA PHE A 97 24.80 8.07 -22.72
C PHE A 97 25.69 8.90 -23.66
N LYS A 98 27.00 8.97 -23.37
CA LYS A 98 27.96 9.69 -24.23
C LYS A 98 28.06 9.08 -25.62
N SER A 99 28.12 7.75 -25.73
CA SER A 99 28.25 7.05 -27.02
C SER A 99 26.98 7.09 -27.85
N SER A 100 25.82 6.81 -27.25
CA SER A 100 24.54 6.67 -27.96
C SER A 100 23.93 8.00 -28.37
N TYR A 101 24.20 9.08 -27.63
CA TYR A 101 23.60 10.39 -27.89
C TYR A 101 24.60 11.48 -28.31
N LYS A 102 25.89 11.15 -28.47
CA LYS A 102 26.98 12.08 -28.84
C LYS A 102 26.95 13.39 -28.03
N SER A 103 26.55 13.28 -26.75
CA SER A 103 26.33 14.45 -25.90
C SER A 103 27.63 14.95 -25.29
N THR A 104 27.91 16.25 -25.44
CA THR A 104 29.02 16.95 -24.77
C THR A 104 28.69 17.35 -23.32
N THR A 105 27.45 17.09 -22.87
CA THR A 105 27.00 17.46 -21.52
C THR A 105 27.69 16.60 -20.46
N GLN A 106 28.52 17.23 -19.62
CA GLN A 106 29.11 16.57 -18.46
C GLN A 106 28.07 16.43 -17.35
N VAL A 107 27.59 15.21 -17.13
CA VAL A 107 26.73 14.86 -15.99
C VAL A 107 27.58 14.15 -14.95
N LYS A 108 27.57 14.64 -13.70
CA LYS A 108 28.27 13.97 -12.59
C LYS A 108 27.43 12.80 -12.08
N ILE A 109 28.09 11.74 -11.61
CA ILE A 109 27.42 10.56 -11.03
C ILE A 109 26.53 10.94 -9.85
N GLN A 110 26.96 11.90 -9.03
CA GLN A 110 26.18 12.39 -7.89
C GLN A 110 24.86 13.04 -8.32
N ASP A 111 24.87 13.78 -9.42
CA ASP A 111 23.66 14.43 -9.96
C ASP A 111 22.72 13.38 -10.57
N LEU A 112 23.27 12.38 -11.26
CA LEU A 112 22.53 11.24 -11.78
C LEU A 112 21.87 10.43 -10.65
N ASN A 113 22.61 10.13 -9.58
CA ASN A 113 22.08 9.37 -8.44
C ASN A 113 20.98 10.13 -7.69
N LYS A 114 21.15 11.44 -7.46
CA LYS A 114 20.14 12.28 -6.79
C LYS A 114 18.83 12.35 -7.57
N GLY A 115 18.89 12.41 -8.90
CA GLY A 115 17.71 12.46 -9.76
C GLY A 115 17.03 11.12 -9.99
N LEU A 116 17.67 9.99 -9.63
CA LEU A 116 17.22 8.63 -9.96
C LEU A 116 16.35 8.01 -8.85
N GLY A 117 15.09 7.78 -9.19
CA GLY A 117 14.12 7.02 -8.42
C GLY A 117 14.04 5.57 -8.89
N VAL A 118 13.87 4.64 -7.94
CA VAL A 118 13.67 3.22 -8.22
C VAL A 118 12.50 2.75 -7.37
N LYS A 119 11.50 2.12 -8.00
CA LYS A 119 10.30 1.60 -7.34
C LYS A 119 10.01 0.19 -7.84
N ILE A 120 9.74 -0.71 -6.91
CA ILE A 120 9.27 -2.07 -7.23
C ILE A 120 7.75 -1.98 -7.35
N VAL A 121 7.19 -2.44 -8.47
CA VAL A 121 5.74 -2.46 -8.67
C VAL A 121 5.17 -3.65 -7.88
N PRO A 122 4.31 -3.42 -6.87
CA PRO A 122 3.81 -4.48 -5.99
C PRO A 122 3.14 -5.61 -6.76
N ALA A 123 3.32 -6.85 -6.30
CA ALA A 123 2.78 -8.06 -6.93
C ALA A 123 3.19 -8.28 -8.40
N THR A 124 4.32 -7.71 -8.84
CA THR A 124 4.86 -7.94 -10.19
C THR A 124 6.38 -8.11 -10.17
N ASN A 125 6.94 -8.66 -11.24
CA ASN A 125 8.39 -8.71 -11.48
C ASN A 125 8.91 -7.46 -12.22
N ILE A 126 8.28 -6.31 -12.00
CA ILE A 126 8.58 -5.07 -12.71
C ILE A 126 9.29 -4.07 -11.79
N LEU A 127 10.44 -3.60 -12.27
CA LEU A 127 11.20 -2.51 -11.68
C LEU A 127 10.93 -1.23 -12.48
N GLN A 128 10.32 -0.24 -11.83
CA GLN A 128 10.08 1.07 -12.42
C GLN A 128 11.22 2.02 -12.04
N LEU A 129 11.92 2.51 -13.05
CA LEU A 129 12.94 3.55 -12.90
C LEU A 129 12.32 4.90 -13.22
N SER A 130 12.70 5.95 -12.49
CA SER A 130 12.34 7.32 -12.85
C SER A 130 13.51 8.28 -12.69
N TYR A 131 13.56 9.31 -13.52
CA TYR A 131 14.62 10.31 -13.45
C TYR A 131 14.08 11.72 -13.63
N GLN A 132 14.42 12.60 -12.69
CA GLN A 132 14.00 13.99 -12.66
C GLN A 132 15.08 14.92 -13.22
N SER A 133 14.69 15.77 -14.19
CA SER A 133 15.59 16.76 -14.79
C SER A 133 14.84 17.99 -15.30
N LYS A 134 15.56 19.10 -15.45
CA LYS A 134 15.05 20.34 -16.05
C LYS A 134 14.77 20.20 -17.55
N ASN A 135 15.42 19.24 -18.23
CA ASN A 135 15.25 19.01 -19.66
C ASN A 135 14.58 17.65 -19.89
N PRO A 136 13.38 17.60 -20.50
CA PRO A 136 12.62 16.36 -20.69
C PRO A 136 13.33 15.35 -21.61
N LYS A 137 14.05 15.84 -22.64
CA LYS A 137 14.81 14.95 -23.54
C LYS A 137 15.99 14.32 -22.82
N LEU A 138 16.73 15.12 -22.06
CA LEU A 138 17.87 14.63 -21.27
C LEU A 138 17.42 13.62 -20.22
N ALA A 139 16.24 13.82 -19.61
CA ALA A 139 15.70 12.90 -18.62
C ALA A 139 15.48 11.50 -19.21
N ALA A 140 14.78 11.42 -20.35
CA ALA A 140 14.50 10.17 -21.04
C ALA A 140 15.77 9.48 -21.52
N GLN A 141 16.71 10.22 -22.11
CA GLN A 141 17.97 9.66 -22.63
C GLN A 141 18.87 9.10 -21.52
N LEU A 142 19.01 9.81 -20.39
CA LEU A 142 19.77 9.30 -19.25
C LEU A 142 19.11 8.07 -18.65
N LEU A 143 17.80 8.08 -18.46
CA LEU A 143 17.07 6.96 -17.90
C LEU A 143 17.16 5.70 -18.79
N ASN A 144 17.05 5.86 -20.11
CA ASN A 144 17.28 4.77 -21.07
C ASN A 144 18.71 4.24 -21.01
N SER A 145 19.69 5.13 -20.80
CA SER A 145 21.09 4.71 -20.64
C SER A 145 21.31 3.92 -19.35
N VAL A 146 20.62 4.28 -18.26
CA VAL A 146 20.62 3.52 -16.99
C VAL A 146 19.93 2.16 -17.17
N ALA A 147 18.79 2.12 -17.84
CA ALA A 147 18.07 0.87 -18.11
C ALA A 147 18.93 -0.12 -18.92
N ARG A 148 19.61 0.36 -19.98
CA ARG A 148 20.54 -0.45 -20.77
C ARG A 148 21.79 -0.86 -19.99
N ALA A 149 22.33 0.03 -19.15
CA ALA A 149 23.45 -0.32 -18.29
C ALA A 149 23.10 -1.44 -17.31
N MET A 150 21.87 -1.44 -16.78
CA MET A 150 21.38 -2.52 -15.91
C MET A 150 21.20 -3.85 -16.64
N GLU A 151 20.66 -3.81 -17.85
CA GLU A 151 20.54 -5.00 -18.71
C GLU A 151 21.92 -5.59 -19.02
N GLU A 152 22.90 -4.75 -19.40
CA GLU A 152 24.29 -5.17 -19.63
C GLU A 152 24.96 -5.71 -18.34
N GLU A 153 24.79 -5.05 -17.20
CA GLU A 153 25.39 -5.48 -15.92
C GLU A 153 24.80 -6.81 -15.45
N SER A 154 23.49 -7.01 -15.59
CA SER A 154 22.83 -8.27 -15.28
C SER A 154 23.36 -9.40 -16.17
N ALA A 155 23.43 -9.17 -17.49
CA ALA A 155 23.97 -10.15 -18.43
C ALA A 155 25.43 -10.51 -18.11
N ASN A 156 26.26 -9.52 -17.79
CA ASN A 156 27.66 -9.73 -17.41
C ASN A 156 27.79 -10.52 -16.10
N THR A 157 26.97 -10.23 -15.10
CA THR A 157 26.98 -10.93 -13.81
C THR A 157 26.61 -12.40 -13.98
N ILE A 158 25.51 -12.68 -14.69
CA ILE A 158 25.07 -14.06 -14.98
C ILE A 158 26.14 -14.82 -15.75
N ARG A 159 26.77 -14.18 -16.74
CA ARG A 159 27.85 -14.78 -17.52
C ARG A 159 29.08 -15.10 -16.68
N GLN A 160 29.47 -14.22 -15.76
CA GLN A 160 30.59 -14.46 -14.84
C GLN A 160 30.30 -15.61 -13.87
N GLU A 161 29.09 -15.67 -13.31
CA GLU A 161 28.65 -16.79 -12.48
C GLU A 161 28.66 -18.11 -13.27
N ALA A 162 28.14 -18.09 -14.50
CA ALA A 162 28.12 -19.26 -15.39
C ALA A 162 29.53 -19.76 -15.70
N ALA A 163 30.46 -18.84 -16.00
CA ALA A 163 31.86 -19.16 -16.25
C ALA A 163 32.53 -19.81 -15.03
N ASN A 164 32.24 -19.31 -13.82
CA ASN A 164 32.77 -19.89 -12.58
C ASN A 164 32.24 -21.30 -12.33
N VAL A 165 30.93 -21.52 -12.50
CA VAL A 165 30.30 -22.84 -12.38
C VAL A 165 30.83 -23.79 -13.44
N ARG A 166 30.93 -23.36 -14.70
CA ARG A 166 31.49 -24.15 -15.79
C ARG A 166 32.91 -24.57 -15.45
N LYS A 167 33.77 -23.64 -14.99
CA LYS A 167 35.16 -23.93 -14.61
C LYS A 167 35.27 -24.93 -13.45
N PHE A 168 34.38 -24.84 -12.46
CA PHE A 168 34.29 -25.83 -11.39
C PHE A 168 33.92 -27.22 -11.92
N LEU A 169 32.85 -27.30 -12.74
CA LEU A 169 32.38 -28.55 -13.33
C LEU A 169 33.39 -29.14 -14.34
N GLU A 170 34.14 -28.30 -15.05
CA GLU A 170 35.24 -28.70 -15.93
C GLU A 170 36.33 -29.48 -15.19
N MET A 171 36.57 -29.17 -13.91
CA MET A 171 37.50 -29.91 -13.05
C MET A 171 36.89 -31.17 -12.43
N GLU A 172 35.58 -31.20 -12.16
CA GLU A 172 34.91 -32.32 -11.48
C GLU A 172 34.41 -33.42 -12.42
N VAL A 173 33.97 -33.08 -13.65
CA VAL A 173 33.51 -34.07 -14.65
C VAL A 173 34.58 -35.12 -14.97
N PRO A 174 35.87 -34.78 -15.17
CA PRO A 174 36.93 -35.77 -15.37
C PRO A 174 37.10 -36.71 -14.17
N LYS A 175 37.03 -36.20 -12.94
CA LYS A 175 37.13 -37.02 -11.71
C LYS A 175 35.95 -37.98 -11.57
N ALA A 176 34.74 -37.53 -11.90
CA ALA A 176 33.55 -38.38 -11.91
C ALA A 176 33.65 -39.46 -13.00
N ARG A 177 34.20 -39.12 -14.17
CA ARG A 177 34.47 -40.08 -15.24
C ARG A 177 35.48 -41.14 -14.81
N GLU A 178 36.57 -40.74 -14.16
CA GLU A 178 37.58 -41.66 -13.61
C GLU A 178 36.97 -42.60 -12.54
N LYS A 179 36.09 -42.08 -11.67
CA LYS A 179 35.35 -42.91 -10.70
C LYS A 179 34.46 -43.96 -11.39
N LEU A 180 33.75 -43.57 -12.45
CA LEU A 180 32.95 -44.50 -13.24
C LEU A 180 33.83 -45.57 -13.90
N GLU A 181 34.92 -45.16 -14.55
CA GLU A 181 35.85 -46.09 -15.20
C GLU A 181 36.44 -47.09 -14.19
N ASN A 182 36.83 -46.64 -13.01
CA ASN A 182 37.31 -47.51 -11.94
C ASN A 182 36.21 -48.47 -11.43
N ALA A 183 34.98 -48.01 -11.30
CA ALA A 183 33.84 -48.86 -10.91
C ALA A 183 33.54 -49.91 -11.99
N GLU A 184 33.55 -49.52 -13.26
CA GLU A 184 33.39 -50.41 -14.42
C GLU A 184 34.50 -51.45 -14.50
N LEU A 185 35.76 -51.04 -14.32
CA LEU A 185 36.91 -51.96 -14.28
C LEU A 185 36.79 -52.96 -13.13
N THR A 186 36.36 -52.51 -11.95
CA THR A 186 36.18 -53.35 -10.77
C THR A 186 35.04 -54.36 -10.98
N GLU A 187 33.89 -53.93 -11.47
CA GLU A 187 32.77 -54.80 -11.83
C GLU A 187 33.18 -55.81 -12.91
N ASN A 188 33.85 -55.35 -13.97
CA ASN A 188 34.29 -56.21 -15.07
C ASN A 188 35.34 -57.23 -14.64
N ARG A 189 36.31 -56.85 -13.79
CA ARG A 189 37.28 -57.80 -13.20
C ARG A 189 36.55 -58.86 -12.37
N TYR A 190 35.57 -58.44 -11.56
CA TYR A 190 34.75 -59.38 -10.79
C TYR A 190 33.97 -60.34 -11.69
N ARG A 191 33.28 -59.82 -12.73
CA ARG A 191 32.55 -60.64 -13.73
C ARG A 191 33.45 -61.63 -14.47
N ARG A 192 34.67 -61.22 -14.85
CA ARG A 192 35.66 -62.10 -15.48
C ARG A 192 36.15 -63.20 -14.53
N SER A 193 36.45 -62.84 -13.28
CA SER A 193 36.92 -63.81 -12.27
C SER A 193 35.85 -64.79 -11.81
N SER A 194 34.58 -64.37 -11.79
CA SER A 194 33.43 -65.20 -11.42
C SER A 194 32.86 -66.01 -12.59
N GLY A 195 33.21 -65.67 -13.84
CA GLY A 195 32.68 -66.31 -15.05
C GLY A 195 31.21 -66.01 -15.33
N ILE A 196 30.62 -64.99 -14.67
CA ILE A 196 29.19 -64.66 -14.76
C ILE A 196 28.98 -63.63 -15.88
N ILE A 197 28.61 -64.13 -17.07
CA ILE A 197 28.26 -63.29 -18.22
C ILE A 197 26.77 -62.89 -18.18
N SER A 198 25.89 -63.83 -17.79
CA SER A 198 24.46 -63.56 -17.58
C SER A 198 23.91 -64.52 -16.52
N PHE A 199 23.63 -63.98 -15.33
CA PHE A 199 23.09 -64.75 -14.21
C PHE A 199 21.75 -65.40 -14.57
N THR A 200 20.82 -64.63 -15.16
CA THR A 200 19.47 -65.11 -15.49
C THR A 200 19.51 -66.30 -16.45
N LYS A 201 20.20 -66.16 -17.59
CA LYS A 201 20.30 -67.25 -18.58
C LYS A 201 21.05 -68.48 -18.05
N GLN A 202 22.07 -68.27 -17.21
CA GLN A 202 22.84 -69.36 -16.62
C GLN A 202 22.04 -70.08 -15.53
N SER A 203 21.26 -69.36 -14.72
CA SER A 203 20.37 -69.93 -13.72
C SER A 203 19.25 -70.76 -14.35
N GLU A 204 18.60 -70.25 -15.40
CA GLU A 204 17.57 -70.97 -16.16
C GLU A 204 18.13 -72.26 -16.76
N SER A 205 19.26 -72.18 -17.45
CA SER A 205 19.91 -73.37 -18.05
C SER A 205 20.30 -74.43 -17.02
N LEU A 206 20.76 -74.01 -15.82
CA LEU A 206 21.10 -74.95 -14.74
C LEU A 206 19.84 -75.58 -14.12
N VAL A 207 18.76 -74.82 -13.95
CA VAL A 207 17.47 -75.33 -13.48
C VAL A 207 16.87 -76.31 -14.49
N ASP A 208 16.93 -76.01 -15.79
CA ASP A 208 16.46 -76.90 -16.86
C ASP A 208 17.28 -78.20 -16.92
N SER A 209 18.61 -78.09 -16.81
CA SER A 209 19.50 -79.26 -16.76
C SER A 209 19.24 -80.12 -15.53
N LEU A 210 18.96 -79.49 -14.38
CA LEU A 210 18.60 -80.18 -13.16
C LEU A 210 17.27 -80.92 -13.31
N ALA A 211 16.25 -80.26 -13.87
CA ALA A 211 14.95 -80.86 -14.14
C ALA A 211 15.06 -82.05 -15.12
N ALA A 212 15.90 -81.94 -16.15
CA ALA A 212 16.17 -83.03 -17.10
C ALA A 212 16.83 -84.24 -16.40
N LEU A 213 17.83 -84.03 -15.55
CA LEU A 213 18.45 -85.10 -14.77
C LEU A 213 17.50 -85.71 -13.74
N GLU A 214 16.68 -84.92 -13.07
CA GLU A 214 15.64 -85.41 -12.15
C GLU A 214 14.63 -86.30 -12.87
N ASN A 215 14.21 -85.92 -14.08
CA ASN A 215 13.34 -86.75 -14.92
C ASN A 215 14.04 -88.04 -15.39
N GLN A 216 15.32 -87.96 -15.75
CA GLN A 216 16.11 -89.14 -16.10
C GLN A 216 16.29 -90.08 -14.90
N GLU A 217 16.54 -89.55 -13.71
CA GLU A 217 16.64 -90.32 -12.46
C GLU A 217 15.32 -90.99 -12.12
N ARG A 218 14.18 -90.29 -12.26
CA ARG A 218 12.83 -90.87 -12.06
C ARG A 218 12.60 -92.03 -13.02
N THR A 219 12.93 -91.85 -14.31
CA THR A 219 12.79 -92.89 -15.34
C THR A 219 13.68 -94.10 -15.05
N LEU A 220 14.96 -93.89 -14.75
CA LEU A 220 15.90 -94.97 -14.41
C LEU A 220 15.51 -95.69 -13.11
N SER A 221 15.00 -94.95 -12.12
CA SER A 221 14.49 -95.52 -10.87
C SER A 221 13.21 -96.34 -11.09
N ALA A 222 12.39 -95.99 -12.07
CA ALA A 222 11.23 -96.78 -12.48
C ALA A 222 11.66 -98.06 -13.22
N GLN A 223 12.58 -97.96 -14.18
CA GLN A 223 13.18 -99.11 -14.87
C GLN A 223 13.84 -100.08 -13.89
N LEU A 224 14.61 -99.56 -12.92
CA LEU A 224 15.24 -100.39 -11.90
C LEU A 224 14.22 -101.10 -11.00
N ARG A 225 13.11 -100.44 -10.67
CA ARG A 225 11.99 -101.05 -9.92
C ARG A 225 11.32 -102.15 -10.74
N GLU A 226 11.10 -101.92 -12.03
CA GLU A 226 10.55 -102.91 -12.96
C GLU A 226 11.47 -104.14 -13.07
N LEU A 227 12.76 -103.95 -13.35
CA LEU A 227 13.75 -105.04 -13.42
C LEU A 227 13.84 -105.81 -12.11
N ARG A 228 13.82 -105.12 -10.95
CA ARG A 228 13.77 -105.78 -9.63
C ARG A 228 12.49 -106.59 -9.43
N SER A 229 11.35 -106.10 -9.92
CA SER A 229 10.08 -106.83 -9.87
C SER A 229 10.09 -108.06 -10.79
N GLN A 230 10.67 -107.95 -11.98
CA GLN A 230 10.83 -109.06 -12.91
C GLN A 230 11.81 -110.13 -12.38
N ASP A 231 12.94 -109.72 -11.77
CA ASP A 231 13.85 -110.64 -11.07
C ASP A 231 13.13 -111.37 -9.93
N ALA A 232 12.28 -110.66 -9.16
CA ALA A 232 11.49 -111.27 -8.09
C ALA A 232 10.44 -112.27 -8.60
N SER A 233 9.72 -111.97 -9.68
CA SER A 233 8.72 -112.88 -10.27
C SER A 233 9.36 -114.10 -10.93
N LEU A 234 10.47 -113.91 -11.65
CA LEU A 234 11.26 -114.99 -12.25
C LEU A 234 11.80 -115.96 -11.19
N ARG A 235 12.19 -115.45 -10.01
CA ARG A 235 12.60 -116.27 -8.85
C ARG A 235 11.45 -117.00 -8.17
N GLN A 236 10.22 -116.52 -8.30
CA GLN A 236 9.05 -117.13 -7.68
C GLN A 236 8.46 -118.27 -8.53
N ILE A 237 8.54 -118.15 -9.85
CA ILE A 237 8.04 -119.16 -10.82
C ILE A 237 9.00 -120.37 -10.91
N THR A 238 10.28 -120.17 -10.59
CA THR A 238 11.28 -121.23 -10.59
C THR A 238 11.35 -121.92 -9.22
N ASN A 239 11.04 -123.21 -9.14
CA ASN A 239 11.12 -123.99 -7.90
C ASN A 239 12.49 -123.82 -7.23
N ALA A 240 12.50 -123.21 -6.04
CA ALA A 240 13.65 -122.61 -5.38
C ALA A 240 14.85 -123.56 -5.09
N THR A 241 14.70 -124.87 -5.28
CA THR A 241 15.74 -125.88 -5.01
C THR A 241 16.63 -126.20 -6.22
N ALA A 242 16.10 -126.24 -7.45
CA ALA A 242 16.92 -126.49 -8.65
C ALA A 242 17.75 -125.25 -9.05
N LEU A 243 17.18 -124.07 -8.82
CA LEU A 243 17.88 -122.82 -9.10
C LEU A 243 18.96 -122.56 -8.06
N LYS A 244 18.78 -122.84 -6.76
CA LYS A 244 19.82 -122.59 -5.76
C LYS A 244 21.12 -123.34 -6.06
N SER A 245 21.08 -124.53 -6.66
CA SER A 245 22.27 -125.27 -7.10
C SER A 245 22.87 -124.76 -8.41
N ALA A 246 22.07 -124.36 -9.41
CA ALA A 246 22.57 -123.81 -10.68
C ALA A 246 23.04 -122.34 -10.56
N TYR A 247 22.37 -121.56 -9.72
CA TYR A 247 22.76 -120.20 -9.36
C TYR A 247 23.95 -120.20 -8.38
N ALA A 248 24.07 -121.19 -7.49
CA ALA A 248 25.26 -121.32 -6.64
C ALA A 248 26.47 -121.90 -7.39
N SER A 249 26.32 -122.67 -8.47
CA SER A 249 27.47 -123.07 -9.29
C SER A 249 28.02 -121.89 -10.11
N VAL A 250 27.15 -121.03 -10.64
CA VAL A 250 27.54 -119.82 -11.40
C VAL A 250 28.01 -118.68 -10.49
N ARG A 251 27.50 -118.57 -9.25
CA ARG A 251 27.87 -117.51 -8.28
C ARG A 251 28.93 -117.97 -7.26
N GLY A 252 29.02 -119.28 -7.00
CA GLY A 252 29.91 -119.91 -6.03
C GLY A 252 31.28 -120.32 -6.58
N GLY A 253 31.59 -119.98 -7.84
CA GLY A 253 32.97 -119.93 -8.31
C GLY A 253 33.63 -121.29 -8.54
N GLN A 254 32.96 -122.24 -9.20
CA GLN A 254 33.65 -123.45 -9.67
C GLN A 254 34.32 -123.27 -11.05
N ASP A 255 33.97 -122.22 -11.80
CA ASP A 255 34.66 -121.87 -13.04
C ASP A 255 35.34 -120.50 -12.90
N GLU A 256 36.64 -120.53 -12.60
CA GLU A 256 37.48 -119.33 -12.42
C GLU A 256 37.46 -118.45 -13.68
N GLN A 257 37.28 -119.04 -14.88
CA GLN A 257 37.21 -118.29 -16.14
C GLN A 257 35.94 -117.46 -16.25
N LEU A 258 34.79 -117.97 -15.81
CA LEU A 258 33.52 -117.23 -15.83
C LEU A 258 33.52 -116.08 -14.83
N LYS A 259 34.12 -116.29 -13.65
CA LYS A 259 34.30 -115.23 -12.65
C LYS A 259 35.22 -114.12 -13.16
N GLU A 260 36.30 -114.48 -13.84
CA GLU A 260 37.20 -113.52 -14.48
C GLU A 260 36.48 -112.72 -15.59
N LEU A 261 35.73 -113.41 -16.46
CA LEU A 261 34.93 -112.76 -17.51
C LEU A 261 33.88 -111.81 -16.94
N ARG A 262 33.18 -112.19 -15.87
CA ARG A 262 32.23 -111.30 -15.16
C ARG A 262 32.94 -110.09 -14.58
N THR A 263 34.09 -110.28 -13.95
CA THR A 263 34.87 -109.18 -13.35
C THR A 263 35.33 -108.20 -14.44
N LYS A 264 35.87 -108.70 -15.56
CA LYS A 264 36.21 -107.90 -16.74
C LYS A 264 35.00 -107.18 -17.32
N LEU A 265 33.83 -107.82 -17.37
CA LEU A 265 32.61 -107.18 -17.85
C LEU A 265 32.20 -106.00 -16.96
N THR A 266 32.27 -106.18 -15.64
CA THR A 266 31.92 -105.15 -14.65
C THR A 266 32.93 -104.00 -14.68
N GLU A 267 34.21 -104.31 -14.83
CA GLU A 267 35.29 -103.34 -15.01
C GLU A 267 35.12 -102.55 -16.31
N LEU A 268 34.80 -103.22 -17.42
CA LEU A 268 34.51 -102.58 -18.70
C LEU A 268 33.28 -101.68 -18.61
N GLU A 269 32.20 -102.12 -17.96
CA GLU A 269 31.02 -101.25 -17.73
C GLU A 269 31.37 -100.02 -16.89
N THR A 270 32.24 -100.17 -15.91
CA THR A 270 32.73 -99.04 -15.09
C THR A 270 33.55 -98.07 -15.93
N LYS A 271 34.52 -98.57 -16.71
CA LYS A 271 35.34 -97.77 -17.66
C LYS A 271 34.47 -97.09 -18.72
N LEU A 272 33.41 -97.76 -19.17
CA LEU A 272 32.49 -97.25 -20.17
C LEU A 272 31.59 -96.15 -19.58
N ALA A 273 31.16 -96.27 -18.33
CA ALA A 273 30.50 -95.21 -17.58
C ALA A 273 31.42 -93.98 -17.37
N GLU A 274 32.70 -94.20 -17.03
CA GLU A 274 33.69 -93.14 -16.91
C GLU A 274 33.99 -92.44 -18.25
N SER A 275 34.11 -93.23 -19.33
CA SER A 275 34.37 -92.72 -20.68
C SER A 275 33.18 -91.93 -21.22
N ARG A 276 31.94 -92.43 -21.04
CA ARG A 276 30.70 -91.71 -21.39
C ARG A 276 30.47 -90.44 -20.56
N ALA A 277 31.09 -90.31 -19.40
CA ALA A 277 31.05 -89.07 -18.64
C ALA A 277 31.89 -87.96 -19.30
N LYS A 278 32.84 -88.31 -20.19
CA LYS A 278 33.76 -87.39 -20.86
C LYS A 278 33.53 -87.27 -22.36
N TYR A 279 33.03 -88.33 -22.99
CA TYR A 279 32.97 -88.47 -24.44
C TYR A 279 31.58 -88.91 -24.92
N THR A 280 31.24 -88.56 -26.16
CA THR A 280 29.98 -88.93 -26.82
C THR A 280 29.96 -90.40 -27.27
N GLU A 281 28.77 -90.94 -27.57
CA GLU A 281 28.57 -92.35 -28.01
C GLU A 281 29.46 -92.75 -29.22
N ASP A 282 29.78 -91.80 -30.09
CA ASP A 282 30.57 -92.03 -31.31
C ASP A 282 32.09 -91.89 -31.11
N HIS A 283 32.53 -91.50 -29.91
CA HIS A 283 33.96 -91.34 -29.63
C HIS A 283 34.70 -92.68 -29.80
N PRO A 284 35.90 -92.71 -30.42
CA PRO A 284 36.62 -93.95 -30.69
C PRO A 284 36.82 -94.82 -29.45
N ASP A 285 37.10 -94.19 -28.30
CA ASP A 285 37.28 -94.92 -27.03
C ASP A 285 35.98 -95.50 -26.47
N VAL A 286 34.84 -94.82 -26.64
CA VAL A 286 33.54 -95.36 -26.21
C VAL A 286 33.16 -96.53 -27.12
N ARG A 287 33.35 -96.39 -28.44
CA ARG A 287 33.14 -97.48 -29.40
C ARG A 287 34.05 -98.69 -29.15
N SER A 288 35.32 -98.45 -28.84
CA SER A 288 36.26 -99.54 -28.56
C SER A 288 35.90 -100.28 -27.27
N LEU A 289 35.51 -99.55 -26.21
CA LEU A 289 35.01 -100.15 -24.97
C LEU A 289 33.68 -100.89 -25.18
N LEU A 290 32.76 -100.34 -25.98
CA LEU A 290 31.51 -101.01 -26.35
C LEU A 290 31.77 -102.33 -27.10
N TYR A 291 32.71 -102.32 -28.04
CA TYR A 291 33.13 -103.50 -28.77
C TYR A 291 33.76 -104.54 -27.83
N GLN A 292 34.71 -104.13 -27.00
CA GLN A 292 35.36 -105.01 -26.02
C GLN A 292 34.33 -105.62 -25.05
N ARG A 293 33.42 -104.82 -24.52
CA ARG A 293 32.32 -105.28 -23.66
C ARG A 293 31.44 -106.29 -24.39
N ASN A 294 31.03 -106.01 -25.62
CA ASN A 294 30.19 -106.95 -26.39
C ASN A 294 30.89 -108.28 -26.64
N THR A 295 32.17 -108.24 -26.99
CA THR A 295 32.99 -109.44 -27.19
C THR A 295 33.08 -110.25 -25.89
N ILE A 296 33.43 -109.62 -24.76
CA ILE A 296 33.49 -110.30 -23.46
C ILE A 296 32.11 -110.80 -23.01
N ARG A 297 31.03 -110.05 -23.28
CA ARG A 297 29.65 -110.48 -23.01
C ARG A 297 29.30 -111.76 -23.77
N ASN A 298 29.65 -111.82 -25.06
CA ASN A 298 29.38 -112.99 -25.88
C ASN A 298 30.21 -114.19 -25.41
N LEU A 299 31.49 -113.98 -25.05
CA LEU A 299 32.33 -115.04 -24.48
C LEU A 299 31.79 -115.53 -23.12
N TYR A 300 31.27 -114.63 -22.29
CA TYR A 300 30.62 -114.97 -21.03
C TYR A 300 29.35 -115.81 -21.26
N ILE A 301 28.52 -115.45 -22.24
CA ILE A 301 27.34 -116.24 -22.64
C ILE A 301 27.75 -117.63 -23.17
N GLN A 302 28.82 -117.70 -23.98
CA GLN A 302 29.34 -118.98 -24.46
C GLN A 302 29.90 -119.85 -23.33
N GLY A 303 30.61 -119.25 -22.36
CA GLY A 303 31.08 -119.93 -21.15
C GLY A 303 29.91 -120.45 -20.29
N LEU A 304 28.86 -119.66 -20.14
CA LEU A 304 27.62 -120.08 -19.45
C LEU A 304 26.97 -121.29 -20.12
N ASN A 305 26.92 -121.30 -21.46
CA ASN A 305 26.37 -122.44 -22.20
C ASN A 305 27.20 -123.72 -22.05
N ARG A 306 28.52 -123.60 -21.80
CA ARG A 306 29.42 -124.74 -21.56
C ARG A 306 29.29 -125.31 -20.15
N VAL A 307 29.17 -124.44 -19.14
CA VAL A 307 28.97 -124.88 -17.75
C VAL A 307 27.58 -125.48 -17.54
N SER A 308 26.59 -125.11 -18.36
CA SER A 308 25.22 -125.64 -18.32
C SER A 308 25.06 -127.03 -18.96
N SER A 309 25.99 -127.48 -19.82
CA SER A 309 25.96 -128.79 -20.48
C SER A 309 26.82 -129.87 -19.79
N GLY A 310 27.55 -129.50 -18.73
CA GLY A 310 28.39 -130.41 -17.95
C GLY A 310 27.65 -131.09 -16.79
N GLU A 311 27.64 -132.42 -16.83
CA GLU A 311 27.34 -133.36 -15.73
C GLU A 311 25.91 -133.39 -15.16
N ARG A 312 24.98 -133.95 -15.94
CA ARG A 312 24.00 -134.95 -15.45
C ARG A 312 23.42 -135.78 -16.62
N PRO A 313 23.21 -137.10 -16.47
CA PRO A 313 22.68 -137.94 -17.55
C PRO A 313 21.24 -137.54 -17.84
N VAL A 314 20.97 -137.21 -19.11
CA VAL A 314 19.66 -136.83 -19.62
C VAL A 314 18.70 -138.02 -19.48
N SER A 315 17.73 -137.93 -18.57
CA SER A 315 16.59 -138.85 -18.55
C SER A 315 15.58 -138.42 -19.63
N PRO A 316 15.15 -139.29 -20.56
CA PRO A 316 14.33 -138.91 -21.73
C PRO A 316 12.99 -138.22 -21.42
N ASN A 317 12.48 -138.33 -20.18
CA ASN A 317 11.17 -137.81 -19.79
C ASN A 317 11.15 -136.34 -19.32
N ASN A 318 12.29 -135.68 -19.13
CA ASN A 318 12.36 -134.33 -18.51
C ASN A 318 13.07 -133.26 -19.36
N VAL A 319 13.31 -133.52 -20.65
CA VAL A 319 13.99 -132.57 -21.56
C VAL A 319 13.26 -131.22 -21.61
N ALA A 320 11.92 -131.22 -21.55
CA ALA A 320 11.13 -129.99 -21.52
C ALA A 320 11.33 -129.16 -20.23
N ALA A 321 11.50 -129.80 -19.08
CA ALA A 321 11.68 -129.12 -17.79
C ALA A 321 13.09 -128.53 -17.62
N ASP A 322 14.12 -129.22 -18.14
CA ASP A 322 15.50 -128.72 -18.14
C ASP A 322 15.69 -127.57 -19.13
N GLN A 323 15.08 -127.65 -20.33
CA GLN A 323 15.18 -126.59 -21.33
C GLN A 323 14.42 -125.32 -20.91
N VAL A 324 13.30 -125.48 -20.19
CA VAL A 324 12.57 -124.37 -19.56
C VAL A 324 13.37 -123.76 -18.42
N SER A 325 14.02 -124.56 -17.56
CA SER A 325 14.90 -124.07 -16.49
C SER A 325 16.14 -123.35 -17.02
N GLN A 326 16.73 -123.82 -18.12
CA GLN A 326 17.83 -123.19 -18.83
C GLN A 326 17.43 -121.82 -19.38
N ASN A 327 16.27 -121.73 -20.04
CA ASN A 327 15.75 -120.45 -20.55
C ASN A 327 15.49 -119.43 -19.44
N PHE A 328 14.93 -119.85 -18.30
CA PHE A 328 14.73 -118.95 -17.16
C PHE A 328 16.05 -118.51 -16.50
N SER A 329 17.06 -119.39 -16.43
CA SER A 329 18.38 -119.03 -15.90
C SER A 329 19.11 -118.00 -16.78
N ALA A 330 19.02 -118.15 -18.10
CA ALA A 330 19.56 -117.18 -19.06
C ALA A 330 18.83 -115.84 -18.99
N GLN A 331 17.50 -115.84 -18.84
CA GLN A 331 16.70 -114.63 -18.64
C GLN A 331 17.03 -113.92 -17.32
N LEU A 332 17.23 -114.66 -16.23
CA LEU A 332 17.63 -114.09 -14.94
C LEU A 332 19.01 -113.43 -14.98
N ILE A 333 19.99 -114.03 -15.65
CA ILE A 333 21.33 -113.44 -15.81
C ILE A 333 21.28 -112.20 -16.71
N ALA A 334 20.52 -112.25 -17.80
CA ALA A 334 20.32 -111.09 -18.67
C ALA A 334 19.69 -109.92 -17.90
N ASN A 335 18.68 -110.20 -17.06
CA ASN A 335 18.04 -109.23 -16.19
C ASN A 335 19.00 -108.68 -15.12
N ASP A 336 19.85 -109.52 -14.49
CA ASP A 336 20.86 -109.07 -13.50
C ASP A 336 21.88 -108.10 -14.10
N ILE A 337 22.34 -108.38 -15.34
CA ILE A 337 23.26 -107.50 -16.08
C ILE A 337 22.57 -106.16 -16.37
N GLU A 338 21.33 -106.18 -16.86
CA GLU A 338 20.59 -104.96 -17.19
C GLU A 338 20.29 -104.13 -15.93
N ARG A 339 19.90 -104.80 -14.84
CA ARG A 339 19.68 -104.18 -13.53
C ARG A 339 20.94 -103.47 -13.04
N THR A 340 22.09 -104.13 -13.10
CA THR A 340 23.38 -103.53 -12.67
C THR A 340 23.77 -102.35 -13.55
N ALA A 341 23.53 -102.43 -14.87
CA ALA A 341 23.77 -101.33 -15.79
C ALA A 341 22.88 -100.11 -15.48
N VAL A 342 21.59 -100.33 -15.24
CA VAL A 342 20.64 -99.25 -14.86
C VAL A 342 21.00 -98.66 -13.49
N GLU A 343 21.42 -99.48 -12.52
CA GLU A 343 21.84 -99.03 -11.19
C GLU A 343 23.10 -98.14 -11.25
N ASN A 344 24.10 -98.53 -12.05
CA ASN A 344 25.29 -97.71 -12.28
C ASN A 344 24.94 -96.40 -12.99
N LYS A 345 24.04 -96.44 -13.97
CA LYS A 345 23.56 -95.24 -14.68
C LYS A 345 22.79 -94.31 -13.73
N LEU A 346 21.97 -94.85 -12.84
CA LEU A 346 21.24 -94.11 -11.82
C LEU A 346 22.20 -93.41 -10.86
N LYS A 347 23.22 -94.12 -10.35
CA LYS A 347 24.25 -93.55 -9.47
C LYS A 347 25.03 -92.42 -10.14
N SER A 348 25.34 -92.56 -11.43
CA SER A 348 25.98 -91.51 -12.23
C SER A 348 25.10 -90.25 -12.33
N VAL A 349 23.82 -90.41 -12.69
CA VAL A 349 22.85 -89.29 -12.78
C VAL A 349 22.67 -88.61 -11.42
N GLN A 350 22.58 -89.37 -10.33
CA GLN A 350 22.48 -88.83 -8.97
C GLN A 350 23.69 -87.98 -8.59
N THR A 351 24.89 -88.42 -8.98
CA THR A 351 26.14 -87.68 -8.75
C THR A 351 26.16 -86.38 -9.56
N GLN A 352 25.74 -86.43 -10.84
CA GLN A 352 25.63 -85.25 -11.69
C GLN A 352 24.60 -84.25 -11.14
N ARG A 353 23.44 -84.73 -10.66
CA ARG A 353 22.41 -83.92 -10.02
C ARG A 353 22.93 -83.22 -8.76
N ALA A 354 23.60 -83.96 -7.87
CA ALA A 354 24.18 -83.39 -6.65
C ALA A 354 25.22 -82.30 -6.95
N ASN A 355 26.08 -82.53 -7.95
CA ASN A 355 27.05 -81.53 -8.40
C ASN A 355 26.40 -80.26 -8.96
N LEU A 356 25.33 -80.40 -9.75
CA LEU A 356 24.57 -79.24 -10.26
C LEU A 356 23.83 -78.49 -9.15
N GLN A 357 23.26 -79.20 -8.17
CA GLN A 357 22.62 -78.58 -7.00
C GLN A 357 23.61 -77.75 -6.18
N LEU A 358 24.83 -78.27 -5.95
CA LEU A 358 25.89 -77.51 -5.27
C LEU A 358 26.28 -76.26 -6.04
N ARG A 359 26.38 -76.35 -7.38
CA ARG A 359 26.69 -75.21 -8.23
C ARG A 359 25.57 -74.16 -8.22
N LEU A 360 24.31 -74.58 -8.20
CA LEU A 360 23.15 -73.70 -8.08
C LEU A 360 23.11 -73.00 -6.71
N ALA A 361 23.49 -73.69 -5.63
CA ALA A 361 23.55 -73.12 -4.28
C ALA A 361 24.66 -72.06 -4.11
N GLN A 362 25.74 -72.15 -4.90
CA GLN A 362 26.84 -71.17 -4.87
C GLN A 362 26.54 -69.89 -5.69
N LEU A 363 25.59 -69.93 -6.62
CA LEU A 363 25.27 -68.80 -7.49
C LEU A 363 24.78 -67.55 -6.72
N PRO A 364 23.87 -67.64 -5.73
CA PRO A 364 23.45 -66.47 -4.94
C PRO A 364 24.61 -65.79 -4.19
N ILE A 365 25.58 -66.57 -3.69
CA ILE A 365 26.75 -66.04 -2.96
C ILE A 365 27.65 -65.22 -3.89
N GLN A 366 27.80 -65.66 -5.13
CA GLN A 366 28.54 -64.89 -6.14
C GLN A 366 27.76 -63.64 -6.59
N GLN A 367 26.43 -63.72 -6.64
CA GLN A 367 25.57 -62.58 -6.96
C GLN A 367 25.59 -61.49 -5.87
N GLN A 368 25.60 -61.88 -4.60
CA GLN A 368 25.60 -60.96 -3.46
C GLN A 368 26.78 -59.97 -3.51
N ASN A 369 27.95 -60.40 -3.98
CA ASN A 369 29.14 -59.57 -4.12
C ASN A 369 29.13 -58.69 -5.38
N LEU A 370 28.35 -59.05 -6.40
CA LEU A 370 28.22 -58.28 -7.64
C LEU A 370 27.26 -57.09 -7.47
N THR A 371 26.16 -57.25 -6.74
CA THR A 371 25.17 -56.20 -6.50
C THR A 371 25.75 -54.86 -6.02
N PRO A 372 26.63 -54.79 -4.99
CA PRO A 372 27.21 -53.52 -4.57
C PRO A 372 28.10 -52.88 -5.64
N LEU A 373 28.81 -53.70 -6.44
CA LEU A 373 29.66 -53.20 -7.54
C LEU A 373 28.81 -52.61 -8.68
N THR A 374 27.74 -53.29 -9.07
CA THR A 374 26.79 -52.78 -10.07
C THR A 374 26.14 -51.48 -9.60
N ARG A 375 25.72 -51.41 -8.34
CA ARG A 375 25.17 -50.17 -7.74
C ARG A 375 26.19 -49.04 -7.73
N GLN A 376 27.44 -49.31 -7.35
CA GLN A 376 28.51 -48.29 -7.35
C GLN A 376 28.77 -47.74 -8.76
N ARG A 377 28.74 -48.59 -9.79
CA ARG A 377 28.81 -48.17 -11.20
C ARG A 377 27.61 -47.30 -11.58
N GLU A 378 26.39 -47.68 -11.21
CA GLU A 378 25.17 -46.92 -11.51
C GLU A 378 25.16 -45.55 -10.84
N GLU A 379 25.53 -45.48 -9.55
CA GLU A 379 25.68 -44.22 -8.81
C GLU A 379 26.73 -43.30 -9.47
N ALA A 380 27.88 -43.85 -9.87
CA ALA A 380 28.90 -43.09 -10.58
C ALA A 380 28.43 -42.62 -11.97
N ALA A 381 27.66 -43.43 -12.70
CA ALA A 381 27.11 -43.10 -14.00
C ALA A 381 26.07 -41.98 -13.92
N GLU A 382 25.13 -42.06 -12.97
CA GLU A 382 24.14 -41.00 -12.72
C GLU A 382 24.80 -39.71 -12.26
N THR A 383 25.82 -39.80 -11.40
CA THR A 383 26.61 -38.63 -10.97
C THR A 383 27.29 -37.96 -12.16
N LEU A 384 27.95 -38.74 -13.02
CA LEU A 384 28.60 -38.22 -14.23
C LEU A 384 27.58 -37.55 -15.16
N LYS A 385 26.44 -38.19 -15.40
CA LYS A 385 25.36 -37.67 -16.23
C LYS A 385 24.80 -36.35 -15.69
N LEU A 386 24.58 -36.25 -14.38
CA LEU A 386 24.14 -35.02 -13.72
C LEU A 386 25.18 -33.90 -13.89
N LEU A 387 26.45 -34.17 -13.59
CA LEU A 387 27.53 -33.19 -13.70
C LEU A 387 27.72 -32.73 -15.16
N GLN A 388 27.61 -33.64 -16.13
CA GLN A 388 27.64 -33.29 -17.56
C GLN A 388 26.45 -32.43 -17.96
N GLY A 389 25.24 -32.78 -17.53
CA GLY A 389 24.05 -31.96 -17.77
C GLY A 389 24.19 -30.55 -17.21
N LYS A 390 24.71 -30.42 -15.99
CA LYS A 390 25.00 -29.11 -15.37
C LYS A 390 26.13 -28.36 -16.05
N TYR A 391 27.14 -29.07 -16.54
CA TYR A 391 28.24 -28.46 -17.30
C TYR A 391 27.73 -27.84 -18.60
N GLU A 392 26.88 -28.56 -19.33
CA GLU A 392 26.25 -28.05 -20.55
C GLU A 392 25.29 -26.88 -20.28
N GLU A 393 24.49 -26.95 -19.22
CA GLU A 393 23.64 -25.84 -18.78
C GLU A 393 24.47 -24.58 -18.48
N ALA A 394 25.56 -24.71 -17.71
CA ALA A 394 26.46 -23.60 -17.41
C ALA A 394 27.17 -23.07 -18.67
N ARG A 395 27.58 -23.95 -19.59
CA ARG A 395 28.21 -23.55 -20.87
C ARG A 395 27.24 -22.77 -21.76
N ILE A 396 25.98 -23.19 -21.84
CA ILE A 396 24.94 -22.48 -22.59
C ILE A 396 24.67 -21.11 -21.95
N ALA A 397 24.54 -21.06 -20.62
CA ALA A 397 24.34 -19.81 -19.89
C ALA A 397 25.52 -18.83 -20.06
N GLU A 398 26.76 -19.31 -20.09
CA GLU A 398 27.95 -18.47 -20.36
C GLU A 398 27.96 -17.92 -21.80
N ALA A 399 27.44 -18.70 -22.77
CA ALA A 399 27.36 -18.30 -24.17
C ALA A 399 26.16 -17.38 -24.48
N GLN A 400 25.09 -17.44 -23.68
CA GLN A 400 23.96 -16.54 -23.79
C GLN A 400 24.36 -15.13 -23.34
N GLN A 401 24.31 -14.17 -24.27
CA GLN A 401 24.59 -12.76 -23.98
C GLN A 401 23.38 -12.02 -23.40
N VAL A 402 22.28 -12.73 -23.10
CA VAL A 402 21.02 -12.15 -22.65
C VAL A 402 20.92 -12.32 -21.14
N GLY A 403 20.77 -11.21 -20.41
CA GLY A 403 20.52 -11.23 -18.97
C GLY A 403 19.07 -11.54 -18.62
N ASN A 404 18.78 -11.75 -17.34
CA ASN A 404 17.42 -11.99 -16.83
C ASN A 404 16.58 -10.69 -16.70
N LEU A 405 17.17 -9.53 -16.95
CA LEU A 405 16.52 -8.23 -16.94
C LEU A 405 16.26 -7.78 -18.37
N ARG A 406 15.01 -7.43 -18.68
CA ARG A 406 14.61 -6.96 -20.00
C ARG A 406 13.87 -5.63 -19.91
N ILE A 407 14.17 -4.70 -20.80
CA ILE A 407 13.43 -3.44 -20.92
C ILE A 407 12.07 -3.73 -21.57
N ILE A 408 10.98 -3.46 -20.85
CA ILE A 408 9.60 -3.57 -21.39
C ILE A 408 9.16 -2.24 -21.99
N GLU A 409 9.53 -1.14 -21.32
CA GLU A 409 9.09 0.19 -21.66
C GLU A 409 10.28 1.16 -21.56
N GLU A 410 10.72 1.69 -22.70
CA GLU A 410 11.73 2.75 -22.74
C GLU A 410 11.13 4.09 -22.29
N ALA A 411 11.95 4.93 -21.65
CA ALA A 411 11.57 6.26 -21.23
C ALA A 411 11.31 7.16 -22.43
N GLN A 412 10.13 7.80 -22.45
CA GLN A 412 9.79 8.86 -23.39
C GLN A 412 9.95 10.25 -22.75
N PRO A 413 10.27 11.30 -23.54
CA PRO A 413 10.32 12.67 -23.04
C PRO A 413 8.94 13.09 -22.53
N PRO A 414 8.78 13.44 -21.24
CA PRO A 414 7.49 13.84 -20.70
C PRO A 414 7.00 15.15 -21.33
N THR A 415 5.70 15.20 -21.64
CA THR A 415 5.04 16.35 -22.28
C THR A 415 4.66 17.46 -21.30
N SER A 416 4.56 17.15 -20.01
CA SER A 416 4.20 18.09 -18.94
C SER A 416 5.21 18.04 -17.79
N ALA A 417 5.37 19.16 -17.10
CA ALA A 417 6.24 19.26 -15.93
C ALA A 417 5.60 18.57 -14.72
N THR A 418 6.35 17.69 -14.06
CA THR A 418 5.90 16.94 -12.88
C THR A 418 5.88 17.82 -11.63
N SER A 419 6.80 18.78 -11.52
CA SER A 419 6.80 19.77 -10.43
C SER A 419 7.26 21.17 -10.88
N PRO A 420 6.75 22.24 -10.24
CA PRO A 420 5.65 22.24 -9.28
C PRO A 420 4.28 22.03 -9.95
N LYS A 421 3.34 21.36 -9.26
CA LYS A 421 1.96 21.18 -9.74
C LYS A 421 1.23 22.52 -9.67
N LYS A 422 1.30 23.31 -10.75
CA LYS A 422 0.66 24.63 -10.90
C LYS A 422 -0.77 24.70 -10.32
N PRO A 423 -1.70 23.77 -10.65
CA PRO A 423 -3.06 23.84 -10.10
C PRO A 423 -3.10 23.62 -8.58
N ALA A 424 -2.28 22.73 -8.02
CA ALA A 424 -2.27 22.46 -6.59
C ALA A 424 -1.77 23.67 -5.78
N VAL A 425 -0.72 24.36 -6.27
CA VAL A 425 -0.19 25.57 -5.64
C VAL A 425 -1.21 26.70 -5.68
N LEU A 426 -1.92 26.89 -6.79
CA LEU A 426 -2.96 27.91 -6.92
C LEU A 426 -4.18 27.63 -6.02
N VAL A 427 -4.61 26.37 -5.93
CA VAL A 427 -5.70 25.97 -5.02
C VAL A 427 -5.30 26.25 -3.58
N LEU A 428 -4.10 25.85 -3.16
CA LEU A 428 -3.61 26.11 -1.80
C LEU A 428 -3.50 27.61 -1.51
N ALA A 429 -2.99 28.40 -2.44
CA ALA A 429 -2.91 29.86 -2.32
C ALA A 429 -4.30 30.50 -2.19
N THR A 430 -5.30 29.99 -2.90
CA THR A 430 -6.68 30.47 -2.81
C THR A 430 -7.29 30.17 -1.44
N VAL A 431 -7.08 28.96 -0.92
CA VAL A 431 -7.55 28.57 0.42
C VAL A 431 -6.86 29.40 1.51
N LEU A 432 -5.54 29.56 1.45
CA LEU A 432 -4.80 30.39 2.41
C LEU A 432 -5.17 31.87 2.30
N GLY A 433 -5.35 32.38 1.08
CA GLY A 433 -5.74 33.76 0.83
C GLY A 433 -7.12 34.08 1.38
N THR A 434 -8.11 33.21 1.18
CA THR A 434 -9.47 33.39 1.73
C THR A 434 -9.47 33.33 3.26
N LEU A 435 -8.69 32.41 3.85
CA LEU A 435 -8.55 32.31 5.30
C LEU A 435 -7.90 33.58 5.89
N LEU A 436 -6.82 34.06 5.30
CA LEU A 436 -6.15 35.31 5.72
C LEU A 436 -7.04 36.53 5.54
N ALA A 437 -7.73 36.67 4.41
CA ALA A 437 -8.66 37.76 4.15
C ALA A 437 -9.79 37.79 5.19
N THR A 438 -10.38 36.64 5.49
CA THR A 438 -11.44 36.51 6.50
C THR A 438 -10.91 36.82 7.90
N SER A 439 -9.71 36.33 8.23
CA SER A 439 -9.08 36.55 9.54
C SER A 439 -8.79 38.03 9.79
N ILE A 440 -8.28 38.75 8.80
CA ILE A 440 -8.01 40.19 8.89
C ILE A 440 -9.31 40.98 9.08
N VAL A 441 -10.36 40.61 8.35
CA VAL A 441 -11.68 41.24 8.50
C VAL A 441 -12.23 41.05 9.92
N LEU A 442 -12.18 39.82 10.45
CA LEU A 442 -12.63 39.53 11.82
C LEU A 442 -11.79 40.26 12.87
N LEU A 443 -10.46 40.30 12.69
CA LEU A 443 -9.57 40.99 13.61
C LEU A 443 -9.85 42.50 13.64
N LEU A 444 -10.00 43.13 12.48
CA LEU A 444 -10.36 44.55 12.39
C LEU A 444 -11.76 44.83 12.98
N GLU A 445 -12.70 43.89 12.82
CA GLU A 445 -14.05 44.00 13.38
C GLU A 445 -14.07 43.83 14.91
N MET A 446 -13.21 42.97 15.47
CA MET A 446 -13.05 42.80 16.91
C MET A 446 -12.38 44.00 17.58
N MET A 447 -11.50 44.71 16.86
CA MET A 447 -10.85 45.92 17.36
C MET A 447 -11.78 47.16 17.31
N ASP A 448 -12.90 47.09 16.58
CA ASP A 448 -13.83 48.20 16.45
C ASP A 448 -14.80 48.26 17.64
N ASN A 449 -14.48 49.13 18.61
CA ASN A 449 -15.28 49.35 19.81
C ASN A 449 -16.31 50.49 19.67
N THR A 450 -16.62 50.90 18.43
CA THR A 450 -17.64 51.93 18.17
C THR A 450 -19.04 51.34 18.16
N LEU A 451 -20.01 52.15 18.57
CA LEU A 451 -21.44 51.82 18.48
C LEU A 451 -21.83 51.61 17.01
N ARG A 452 -22.50 50.51 16.67
CA ARG A 452 -22.77 50.12 15.28
C ARG A 452 -24.12 50.59 14.77
N ASP A 453 -25.13 50.56 15.62
CA ASP A 453 -26.50 50.91 15.28
C ASP A 453 -27.36 51.34 16.48
N ALA A 454 -28.59 51.76 16.19
CA ALA A 454 -29.53 52.20 17.22
C ALA A 454 -29.98 51.07 18.16
N SER A 455 -30.08 49.83 17.65
CA SER A 455 -30.53 48.68 18.47
C SER A 455 -29.48 48.30 19.50
N GLU A 456 -28.20 48.36 19.11
CA GLU A 456 -27.06 48.15 19.98
C GLU A 456 -26.98 49.24 21.07
N ALA A 457 -27.39 50.46 20.77
CA ALA A 457 -27.44 51.55 21.77
C ALA A 457 -28.49 51.27 22.85
N GLU A 458 -29.68 50.85 22.43
CA GLU A 458 -30.78 50.47 23.30
C GLU A 458 -30.44 49.23 24.16
N GLU A 459 -29.85 48.20 23.54
CA GLU A 459 -29.45 46.98 24.23
C GLU A 459 -28.31 47.21 25.23
N LEU A 460 -27.30 48.00 24.85
CA LEU A 460 -26.15 48.33 25.70
C LEU A 460 -26.56 49.16 26.92
N LEU A 461 -27.41 50.17 26.72
CA LEU A 461 -27.72 51.18 27.74
C LEU A 461 -28.96 50.84 28.55
N LYS A 462 -29.85 49.97 28.04
CA LYS A 462 -31.18 49.70 28.61
C LYS A 462 -32.00 50.97 28.87
N LEU A 463 -31.76 51.99 28.04
CA LEU A 463 -32.48 53.26 28.04
C LEU A 463 -33.46 53.29 26.87
N SER A 464 -34.52 54.08 27.00
CA SER A 464 -35.46 54.29 25.89
C SER A 464 -34.78 55.01 24.73
N LEU A 465 -34.89 54.43 23.53
CA LEU A 465 -34.53 55.08 22.27
C LEU A 465 -35.60 56.14 21.95
N LEU A 466 -35.20 57.41 21.95
CA LEU A 466 -36.09 58.55 21.69
C LEU A 466 -36.31 58.81 20.20
N GLY A 467 -35.30 58.51 19.39
CA GLY A 467 -35.38 58.68 17.94
C GLY A 467 -34.06 58.35 17.25
N VAL A 468 -34.18 57.96 15.98
CA VAL A 468 -33.04 57.81 15.06
C VAL A 468 -33.08 58.98 14.09
N LEU A 469 -31.99 59.73 13.94
CA LEU A 469 -31.95 60.93 13.10
C LEU A 469 -31.05 60.71 11.86
N PRO A 470 -31.46 61.25 10.69
CA PRO A 470 -30.67 61.12 9.47
C PRO A 470 -29.40 61.96 9.57
N ARG A 471 -28.40 61.61 8.76
CA ARG A 471 -27.27 62.51 8.55
C ARG A 471 -27.73 63.71 7.71
N LEU A 472 -27.70 64.90 8.32
CA LEU A 472 -28.01 66.14 7.62
C LEU A 472 -26.90 66.51 6.61
N PRO A 473 -27.26 66.95 5.39
CA PRO A 473 -26.29 67.51 4.44
C PRO A 473 -25.72 68.85 4.96
N SER A 474 -24.49 69.19 4.57
CA SER A 474 -23.78 70.37 5.10
C SER A 474 -24.54 71.70 4.94
N LYS A 475 -25.43 71.79 3.95
CA LYS A 475 -26.22 73.00 3.66
C LYS A 475 -27.45 73.18 4.55
N THR A 476 -27.89 72.14 5.24
CA THR A 476 -29.03 72.18 6.17
C THR A 476 -28.56 72.04 7.62
N LEU A 477 -27.27 72.24 7.89
CA LEU A 477 -26.74 72.30 9.26
C LEU A 477 -27.01 73.68 9.88
N VAL A 478 -26.89 74.73 9.06
CA VAL A 478 -27.32 76.09 9.40
C VAL A 478 -28.82 76.17 9.13
N LEU A 479 -29.56 76.64 10.13
CA LEU A 479 -31.01 76.72 10.06
C LEU A 479 -31.47 77.90 9.20
N GLU A 480 -30.75 79.02 9.18
CA GLU A 480 -31.12 80.19 8.37
C GLU A 480 -30.66 80.05 6.90
N PRO A 481 -31.54 80.21 5.90
CA PRO A 481 -33.00 80.40 6.00
C PRO A 481 -33.73 79.09 6.34
N SER A 482 -34.65 79.17 7.32
CA SER A 482 -35.38 78.05 7.96
C SER A 482 -36.07 77.12 6.97
N GLN A 483 -36.55 77.67 5.85
CA GLN A 483 -37.16 76.95 4.72
C GLN A 483 -36.28 75.78 4.22
N ARG A 484 -34.94 75.89 4.24
CA ARG A 484 -34.04 74.83 3.74
C ARG A 484 -34.16 73.52 4.50
N PHE A 485 -34.43 73.61 5.80
CA PHE A 485 -34.67 72.44 6.64
C PHE A 485 -36.17 72.13 6.70
N LEU A 486 -37.00 73.12 6.99
CA LEU A 486 -38.44 72.95 7.25
C LEU A 486 -39.23 72.47 6.02
N ASP A 487 -38.80 72.76 4.79
CA ASP A 487 -39.46 72.28 3.58
C ASP A 487 -39.11 70.82 3.22
N ASN A 488 -38.06 70.26 3.84
CA ASN A 488 -37.60 68.90 3.55
C ASN A 488 -38.23 67.86 4.48
N MET A 489 -39.41 67.36 4.09
CA MET A 489 -40.20 66.40 4.88
C MET A 489 -39.39 65.17 5.35
N SER A 490 -38.47 64.66 4.54
CA SER A 490 -37.63 63.50 4.89
C SER A 490 -36.64 63.78 6.02
N LEU A 491 -36.24 65.04 6.19
CA LEU A 491 -35.36 65.49 7.27
C LEU A 491 -36.15 65.96 8.48
N VAL A 492 -37.31 66.58 8.28
CA VAL A 492 -38.19 67.14 9.32
C VAL A 492 -38.89 66.05 10.14
N GLU A 493 -39.45 65.04 9.48
CA GLU A 493 -40.30 64.03 10.15
C GLU A 493 -39.57 63.27 11.27
N PRO A 494 -38.30 62.85 11.14
CA PRO A 494 -37.55 62.25 12.25
C PRO A 494 -37.42 63.16 13.48
N TYR A 495 -37.21 64.48 13.30
CA TYR A 495 -37.15 65.44 14.41
C TYR A 495 -38.53 65.73 15.00
N ARG A 496 -39.57 65.74 14.17
CA ARG A 496 -40.97 65.85 14.61
C ARG A 496 -41.39 64.64 15.45
N MET A 497 -41.02 63.44 15.04
CA MET A 497 -41.25 62.21 15.81
C MET A 497 -40.48 62.21 17.13
N LEU A 498 -39.22 62.70 17.13
CA LEU A 498 -38.44 62.89 18.35
C LEU A 498 -39.16 63.85 19.32
N PHE A 499 -39.59 65.01 18.83
CA PHE A 499 -40.34 65.99 19.61
C PHE A 499 -41.62 65.40 20.19
N LYS A 500 -42.44 64.72 19.36
CA LYS A 500 -43.67 64.06 19.83
C LYS A 500 -43.41 62.96 20.85
N THR A 501 -42.33 62.19 20.71
CA THR A 501 -41.94 61.15 21.68
C THR A 501 -41.58 61.75 23.04
N LEU A 502 -40.97 62.94 23.04
CA LEU A 502 -40.67 63.69 24.25
C LEU A 502 -41.94 64.30 24.87
N GLU A 503 -42.79 64.93 24.07
CA GLU A 503 -44.08 65.51 24.49
C GLU A 503 -44.99 64.46 25.15
N PHE A 504 -45.14 63.26 24.57
CA PHE A 504 -45.98 62.20 25.11
C PHE A 504 -45.46 61.58 26.42
N ARG A 505 -44.21 61.84 26.80
CA ARG A 505 -43.59 61.20 27.96
C ARG A 505 -43.99 61.85 29.28
N SER A 506 -44.28 63.14 29.29
CA SER A 506 -44.64 63.87 30.50
C SER A 506 -45.37 65.17 30.15
N ASP A 507 -46.55 65.37 30.74
CA ASP A 507 -47.33 66.62 30.65
C ASP A 507 -46.62 67.84 31.28
N ARG A 508 -45.46 67.64 31.92
CA ARG A 508 -44.73 68.69 32.67
C ARG A 508 -43.30 68.96 32.18
N MET A 509 -42.86 68.32 31.09
CA MET A 509 -41.48 68.51 30.62
C MET A 509 -41.32 69.91 30.02
N ARG A 510 -40.57 70.77 30.70
CA ARG A 510 -40.32 72.17 30.32
C ARG A 510 -38.85 72.47 30.07
N VAL A 511 -37.92 71.80 30.75
CA VAL A 511 -36.48 72.08 30.63
C VAL A 511 -35.72 70.79 30.30
N ILE A 512 -35.07 70.75 29.15
CA ILE A 512 -34.31 69.59 28.68
C ILE A 512 -32.84 69.97 28.53
N VAL A 513 -31.95 69.14 29.09
CA VAL A 513 -30.52 69.23 28.82
C VAL A 513 -30.18 68.31 27.66
N VAL A 514 -29.54 68.85 26.63
CA VAL A 514 -29.02 68.07 25.50
C VAL A 514 -27.52 67.97 25.64
N SER A 515 -27.03 66.74 25.76
CA SER A 515 -25.59 66.46 25.87
C SER A 515 -25.23 65.21 25.08
N SER A 516 -23.94 64.91 25.03
CA SER A 516 -23.40 63.73 24.34
C SER A 516 -22.29 63.11 25.16
N SER A 517 -21.86 61.90 24.82
CA SER A 517 -20.78 61.22 25.53
C SER A 517 -19.41 61.78 25.18
N ILE A 518 -19.19 62.11 23.91
CA ILE A 518 -17.96 62.68 23.36
C ILE A 518 -18.27 63.86 22.42
N ALA A 519 -17.27 64.72 22.19
CA ALA A 519 -17.41 65.82 21.24
C ALA A 519 -17.62 65.31 19.80
N GLY A 520 -18.51 65.95 19.02
CA GLY A 520 -18.74 65.63 17.60
C GLY A 520 -19.90 64.68 17.29
N GLU A 521 -20.69 64.28 18.28
CA GLU A 521 -21.90 63.45 18.10
C GLU A 521 -23.10 64.23 17.53
N GLY A 522 -23.01 65.57 17.48
CA GLY A 522 -24.01 66.46 16.90
C GLY A 522 -25.06 66.97 17.89
N LYS A 523 -24.75 67.04 19.19
CA LYS A 523 -25.62 67.55 20.26
C LYS A 523 -26.27 68.91 19.92
N SER A 524 -25.47 69.87 19.48
CA SER A 524 -25.87 71.26 19.20
C SER A 524 -26.79 71.33 17.98
N ILE A 525 -26.52 70.52 16.96
CA ILE A 525 -27.39 70.35 15.79
C ILE A 525 -28.72 69.72 16.19
N VAL A 526 -28.69 68.65 16.99
CA VAL A 526 -29.92 67.98 17.44
C VAL A 526 -30.77 68.92 18.30
N ALA A 527 -30.14 69.68 19.21
CA ALA A 527 -30.80 70.68 20.03
C ALA A 527 -31.45 71.79 19.19
N SER A 528 -30.71 72.38 18.25
CA SER A 528 -31.20 73.48 17.41
C SER A 528 -32.35 73.05 16.49
N HIS A 529 -32.24 71.87 15.88
CA HIS A 529 -33.26 71.36 14.96
C HIS A 529 -34.50 70.86 15.72
N LEU A 530 -34.34 70.33 16.93
CA LEU A 530 -35.47 70.04 17.80
C LEU A 530 -36.19 71.33 18.22
N ALA A 531 -35.45 72.39 18.53
CA ALA A 531 -36.00 73.70 18.88
C ALA A 531 -36.78 74.33 17.70
N ALA A 532 -36.21 74.27 16.49
CA ALA A 532 -36.85 74.69 15.25
C ALA A 532 -38.20 73.99 15.02
N ILE A 533 -38.26 72.68 15.26
CA ILE A 533 -39.50 71.91 15.11
C ILE A 533 -40.52 72.24 16.20
N ALA A 534 -40.08 72.45 17.45
CA ALA A 534 -40.98 72.85 18.54
C ALA A 534 -41.61 74.23 18.26
N GLY A 535 -40.80 75.23 17.87
CA GLY A 535 -41.28 76.56 17.47
C GLY A 535 -42.27 76.52 16.30
N MET A 536 -41.95 75.75 15.25
CA MET A 536 -42.86 75.55 14.11
C MET A 536 -44.19 74.91 14.53
N LEU A 537 -44.21 74.08 15.58
CA LEU A 537 -45.41 73.48 16.16
C LEU A 537 -46.11 74.40 17.19
N SER A 538 -45.79 75.70 17.16
CA SER A 538 -46.38 76.76 17.99
C SER A 538 -46.09 76.64 19.50
N TRP A 539 -45.03 75.93 19.89
CA TRP A 539 -44.52 75.98 21.25
C TRP A 539 -43.60 77.18 21.40
N ARG A 540 -43.81 78.01 22.42
CA ARG A 540 -42.85 79.06 22.78
C ARG A 540 -41.59 78.40 23.27
N THR A 541 -40.56 78.39 22.44
CA THR A 541 -39.34 77.63 22.65
C THR A 541 -38.14 78.56 22.82
N LEU A 542 -37.37 78.34 23.87
CA LEU A 542 -36.09 79.00 24.09
C LEU A 542 -34.96 77.96 24.02
N ILE A 543 -33.96 78.21 23.17
CA ILE A 543 -32.69 77.46 23.23
C ILE A 543 -31.61 78.32 23.88
N ILE A 544 -30.94 77.75 24.88
CA ILE A 544 -29.85 78.39 25.61
C ILE A 544 -28.55 77.67 25.26
N ASP A 545 -27.58 78.41 24.72
CA ASP A 545 -26.23 77.92 24.45
C ASP A 545 -25.42 77.88 25.76
N ALA A 546 -25.60 76.80 26.52
CA ALA A 546 -24.87 76.55 27.76
C ALA A 546 -23.54 75.81 27.52
N ASP A 547 -23.09 75.64 26.28
CA ASP A 547 -21.72 75.24 25.93
C ASP A 547 -20.81 76.47 25.88
N LEU A 548 -20.60 77.05 27.06
CA LEU A 548 -19.71 78.20 27.28
C LEU A 548 -18.23 77.90 26.92
N ARG A 549 -17.89 76.67 26.53
CA ARG A 549 -16.53 76.29 26.13
C ARG A 549 -16.36 76.35 24.62
N ARG A 550 -17.36 75.89 23.87
CA ARG A 550 -17.39 75.89 22.41
C ARG A 550 -18.82 76.21 21.94
N PRO A 551 -19.24 77.49 22.03
CA PRO A 551 -20.59 77.87 21.65
C PRO A 551 -20.78 77.74 20.14
N GLU A 552 -21.86 77.08 19.72
CA GLU A 552 -22.16 76.81 18.31
C GLU A 552 -23.54 77.36 17.88
N GLN A 553 -24.44 77.70 18.81
CA GLN A 553 -25.84 78.01 18.48
C GLN A 553 -25.96 79.31 17.67
N HIS A 554 -25.18 80.35 18.01
CA HIS A 554 -25.14 81.58 17.23
C HIS A 554 -24.76 81.34 15.75
N THR A 555 -23.87 80.37 15.49
CA THR A 555 -23.48 80.00 14.11
C THR A 555 -24.59 79.19 13.43
N LEU A 556 -25.26 78.29 14.15
CA LEU A 556 -26.34 77.46 13.60
C LEU A 556 -27.58 78.28 13.21
N PHE A 557 -27.88 79.34 13.96
CA PHE A 557 -29.00 80.25 13.70
C PHE A 557 -28.62 81.52 12.92
N ASN A 558 -27.33 81.68 12.56
CA ASN A 558 -26.79 82.88 11.91
C ASN A 558 -27.09 84.19 12.69
N LEU A 559 -26.88 84.16 14.00
CA LEU A 559 -27.11 85.26 14.93
C LEU A 559 -25.79 85.87 15.43
N ALA A 560 -25.87 87.07 16.01
CA ALA A 560 -24.75 87.67 16.71
C ALA A 560 -24.47 86.92 18.02
N GLY A 561 -23.18 86.74 18.37
CA GLY A 561 -22.80 86.06 19.61
C GLY A 561 -23.02 86.87 20.90
N LYS A 562 -23.49 88.12 20.80
CA LYS A 562 -23.83 89.01 21.94
C LYS A 562 -25.13 89.76 21.62
N PRO A 563 -25.98 90.07 22.62
CA PRO A 563 -25.89 89.63 24.02
C PRO A 563 -26.24 88.13 24.20
N GLY A 564 -25.88 87.56 25.35
CA GLY A 564 -26.08 86.13 25.64
C GLY A 564 -26.05 85.78 27.13
N VAL A 565 -25.87 84.48 27.43
CA VAL A 565 -25.93 83.89 28.79
C VAL A 565 -25.02 84.63 29.76
N SER A 566 -23.76 84.89 29.40
CA SER A 566 -22.83 85.58 30.30
C SER A 566 -23.36 86.96 30.73
N ASP A 567 -23.90 87.75 29.79
CA ASP A 567 -24.38 89.11 30.04
C ASP A 567 -25.59 89.12 31.00
N VAL A 568 -26.45 88.09 30.92
CA VAL A 568 -27.59 87.94 31.85
C VAL A 568 -27.13 87.49 33.23
N LEU A 569 -26.12 86.63 33.32
CA LEU A 569 -25.60 86.13 34.60
C LEU A 569 -24.83 87.21 35.39
N GLU A 570 -24.22 88.16 34.70
CA GLU A 570 -23.55 89.32 35.31
C GLU A 570 -24.55 90.39 35.79
N GLY A 571 -25.79 90.34 35.31
CA GLY A 571 -26.87 91.27 35.66
C GLY A 571 -26.89 92.54 34.82
N ASP A 572 -26.14 92.57 33.72
CA ASP A 572 -26.03 93.73 32.82
C ASP A 572 -27.28 93.92 31.95
N ILE A 573 -27.96 92.81 31.61
CA ILE A 573 -29.11 92.78 30.69
C ILE A 573 -30.16 91.78 31.21
N SER A 574 -31.45 92.10 31.05
CA SER A 574 -32.55 91.19 31.41
C SER A 574 -32.66 90.00 30.42
N LEU A 575 -33.27 88.88 30.82
CA LEU A 575 -33.48 87.73 29.92
C LEU A 575 -34.26 88.16 28.66
N ALA A 576 -35.30 88.97 28.81
CA ALA A 576 -36.14 89.42 27.70
C ALA A 576 -35.37 90.27 26.66
N ASP A 577 -34.38 91.05 27.11
CA ASP A 577 -33.56 91.90 26.24
C ASP A 577 -32.35 91.16 25.65
N ALA A 578 -31.88 90.10 26.30
CA ALA A 578 -30.73 89.31 25.87
C ALA A 578 -31.08 88.22 24.84
N VAL A 579 -32.34 87.79 24.81
CA VAL A 579 -32.84 86.81 23.87
C VAL A 579 -32.93 87.40 22.46
N GLN A 580 -32.52 86.61 21.46
CA GLN A 580 -32.57 86.98 20.05
C GLN A 580 -33.62 86.12 19.34
N SER A 581 -34.61 86.76 18.70
CA SER A 581 -35.62 86.06 17.90
C SER A 581 -35.05 85.58 16.56
N THR A 582 -35.57 84.46 16.07
CA THR A 582 -35.14 83.83 14.82
C THR A 582 -36.11 84.07 13.66
N ASP A 583 -35.79 83.57 12.46
CA ASP A 583 -36.72 83.53 11.33
C ASP A 583 -37.83 82.47 11.48
N ILE A 584 -37.80 81.70 12.57
CA ILE A 584 -38.80 80.69 12.93
C ILE A 584 -39.71 81.26 14.01
N GLU A 585 -41.03 81.25 13.75
CA GLU A 585 -42.03 81.73 14.71
C GLU A 585 -41.99 80.93 16.01
N ASN A 586 -42.17 81.61 17.16
CA ASN A 586 -42.13 81.02 18.50
C ASN A 586 -40.78 80.40 18.91
N LEU A 587 -39.68 80.70 18.20
CA LEU A 587 -38.34 80.26 18.59
C LEU A 587 -37.41 81.44 18.85
N ASP A 588 -36.90 81.43 20.06
CA ASP A 588 -35.95 82.39 20.61
C ASP A 588 -34.63 81.69 20.98
N VAL A 589 -33.52 82.41 20.84
CA VAL A 589 -32.16 81.91 21.10
C VAL A 589 -31.45 82.82 22.09
N LEU A 590 -30.99 82.24 23.19
CA LEU A 590 -30.02 82.87 24.10
C LEU A 590 -28.63 82.33 23.78
N THR A 591 -27.83 83.12 23.07
CA THR A 591 -26.45 82.76 22.70
C THR A 591 -25.52 82.79 23.93
N CYS A 592 -24.27 82.35 23.80
CA CYS A 592 -23.33 82.32 24.94
C CYS A 592 -22.95 83.71 25.48
N GLY A 593 -22.90 84.76 24.64
CA GLY A 593 -22.39 86.07 25.04
C GLY A 593 -20.86 86.14 25.04
N GLU A 594 -20.30 87.16 25.68
CA GLU A 594 -18.86 87.25 25.89
C GLU A 594 -18.40 86.36 27.06
N LEU A 595 -17.34 85.60 26.87
CA LEU A 595 -16.84 84.71 27.91
C LEU A 595 -15.93 85.46 28.89
N HIS A 596 -16.50 85.85 30.03
CA HIS A 596 -15.78 86.42 31.16
C HIS A 596 -15.75 85.41 32.32
N GLY A 597 -14.56 85.04 32.81
CA GLY A 597 -14.41 84.11 33.94
C GLY A 597 -14.40 82.61 33.59
N ARG A 598 -14.73 81.74 34.55
CA ARG A 598 -14.67 80.27 34.41
C ARG A 598 -16.07 79.68 34.13
N PRO A 599 -16.29 79.01 32.98
CA PRO A 599 -17.58 78.42 32.60
C PRO A 599 -18.31 77.62 33.70
N SER A 600 -17.58 76.76 34.41
CA SER A 600 -18.19 75.90 35.44
C SER A 600 -18.74 76.69 36.63
N GLN A 601 -18.12 77.82 36.98
CA GLN A 601 -18.59 78.68 38.08
C GLN A 601 -19.86 79.44 37.70
N LEU A 602 -19.95 79.89 36.44
CA LEU A 602 -21.14 80.56 35.91
C LEU A 602 -22.34 79.61 35.91
N LEU A 603 -22.16 78.36 35.45
CA LEU A 603 -23.24 77.38 35.37
C LEU A 603 -23.69 76.86 36.75
N GLU A 604 -22.82 76.86 37.77
CA GLU A 604 -23.16 76.50 39.15
C GLU A 604 -23.77 77.66 39.96
N SER A 605 -23.72 78.88 39.43
CA SER A 605 -24.15 80.09 40.11
C SER A 605 -25.66 80.10 40.41
N ILE A 606 -26.06 80.90 41.42
CA ILE A 606 -27.47 81.15 41.73
C ILE A 606 -28.17 81.90 40.58
N ALA A 607 -27.42 82.75 39.88
CA ALA A 607 -27.90 83.48 38.70
C ALA A 607 -28.34 82.51 37.60
N MET A 608 -27.58 81.45 37.31
CA MET A 608 -27.96 80.44 36.31
C MET A 608 -29.23 79.69 36.71
N LYS A 609 -29.41 79.40 38.01
CA LYS A 609 -30.65 78.78 38.49
C LYS A 609 -31.85 79.69 38.29
N SER A 610 -31.66 80.98 38.57
CA SER A 610 -32.70 81.99 38.42
C SER A 610 -33.07 82.19 36.94
N LEU A 611 -32.06 82.20 36.06
CA LEU A 611 -32.23 82.26 34.60
C LEU A 611 -33.07 81.09 34.07
N VAL A 612 -32.71 79.86 34.45
CA VAL A 612 -33.44 78.66 34.00
C VAL A 612 -34.86 78.63 34.57
N ALA A 613 -35.05 79.06 35.83
CA ALA A 613 -36.38 79.17 36.43
C ALA A 613 -37.26 80.21 35.70
N GLU A 614 -36.74 81.41 35.46
CA GLU A 614 -37.42 82.48 34.71
C GLU A 614 -37.77 82.03 33.29
N ALA A 615 -36.83 81.38 32.59
CA ALA A 615 -37.07 80.82 31.27
C ALA A 615 -38.20 79.77 31.28
N SER A 616 -38.25 78.91 32.30
CA SER A 616 -39.26 77.85 32.42
C SER A 616 -40.68 78.35 32.75
N GLU A 617 -40.80 79.60 33.19
CA GLU A 617 -42.08 80.28 33.41
C GLU A 617 -42.59 80.97 32.14
N ASN A 618 -41.69 81.55 31.34
CA ASN A 618 -42.01 82.32 30.15
C ASN A 618 -42.17 81.47 28.87
N TYR A 619 -41.48 80.33 28.79
CA TYR A 619 -41.47 79.45 27.62
C TYR A 619 -42.13 78.10 27.93
N ASP A 620 -42.75 77.51 26.91
CA ASP A 620 -43.36 76.18 27.00
C ASP A 620 -42.28 75.08 26.96
N LEU A 621 -41.16 75.35 26.28
CA LEU A 621 -39.98 74.48 26.22
C LEU A 621 -38.68 75.29 26.27
N VAL A 622 -37.76 74.86 27.14
CA VAL A 622 -36.40 75.37 27.27
C VAL A 622 -35.41 74.24 26.97
N ILE A 623 -34.56 74.44 25.97
CA ILE A 623 -33.52 73.48 25.56
C ILE A 623 -32.16 74.05 25.96
N LEU A 624 -31.44 73.35 26.81
CA LEU A 624 -30.07 73.70 27.21
C LEU A 624 -29.08 72.86 26.39
N ASP A 625 -28.36 73.49 25.46
CA ASP A 625 -27.24 72.84 24.77
C ASP A 625 -26.01 72.86 25.66
N THR A 626 -25.39 71.71 25.92
CA THR A 626 -24.34 71.57 26.93
C THR A 626 -23.14 70.79 26.39
N PRO A 627 -21.92 71.04 26.92
CA PRO A 627 -20.73 70.31 26.48
C PRO A 627 -20.86 68.80 26.75
N PRO A 628 -20.08 67.94 26.05
CA PRO A 628 -20.16 66.49 26.23
C PRO A 628 -19.73 66.05 27.64
N LEU A 629 -20.38 65.01 28.14
CA LEU A 629 -20.19 64.45 29.48
C LEU A 629 -18.76 63.98 29.75
N SER A 630 -18.02 63.52 28.73
CA SER A 630 -16.62 63.16 28.92
C SER A 630 -15.69 64.35 29.14
N ALA A 631 -16.10 65.56 28.77
CA ALA A 631 -15.25 66.75 28.83
C ALA A 631 -15.38 67.50 30.17
N CYS A 632 -16.59 67.55 30.74
CA CYS A 632 -16.86 68.27 32.00
C CYS A 632 -18.22 67.89 32.60
N ALA A 633 -18.43 68.25 33.87
CA ALA A 633 -19.66 67.99 34.63
C ALA A 633 -20.79 69.01 34.36
N ASP A 634 -20.57 69.99 33.50
CA ASP A 634 -21.48 71.13 33.24
C ASP A 634 -22.91 70.66 32.89
N ALA A 635 -23.05 69.66 32.00
CA ALA A 635 -24.33 69.05 31.65
C ALA A 635 -25.01 68.35 32.83
N ALA A 636 -24.24 67.64 33.66
CA ALA A 636 -24.74 66.97 34.85
C ALA A 636 -25.19 67.96 35.95
N THR A 637 -24.54 69.11 36.04
CA THR A 637 -24.91 70.21 36.96
C THR A 637 -26.24 70.84 36.55
N LEU A 638 -26.39 71.21 35.28
CA LEU A 638 -27.63 71.79 34.76
C LEU A 638 -28.80 70.81 34.82
N ALA A 639 -28.51 69.51 34.63
CA ALA A 639 -29.53 68.47 34.68
C ALA A 639 -30.19 68.28 36.05
N LYS A 640 -29.58 68.77 37.13
CA LYS A 640 -30.22 68.77 38.47
C LYS A 640 -31.36 69.79 38.59
N GLN A 641 -31.42 70.73 37.66
CA GLN A 641 -32.40 71.82 37.61
C GLN A 641 -33.28 71.72 36.35
N SER A 642 -33.21 70.60 35.66
CA SER A 642 -34.01 70.30 34.47
C SER A 642 -34.80 69.01 34.69
N ASP A 643 -35.68 68.67 33.74
CA ASP A 643 -36.46 67.44 33.77
C ASP A 643 -35.62 66.19 33.43
N GLY A 644 -34.42 66.39 32.87
CA GLY A 644 -33.46 65.34 32.60
C GLY A 644 -32.54 65.63 31.41
N VAL A 645 -31.73 64.62 31.09
CA VAL A 645 -30.74 64.66 29.99
C VAL A 645 -31.21 63.83 28.81
N MET A 646 -31.28 64.44 27.63
CA MET A 646 -31.35 63.77 26.35
C MET A 646 -29.94 63.51 25.83
N LEU A 647 -29.56 62.24 25.69
CA LEU A 647 -28.21 61.84 25.32
C LEU A 647 -28.11 61.58 23.82
N VAL A 648 -27.29 62.37 23.12
CA VAL A 648 -27.03 62.20 21.69
C VAL A 648 -25.83 61.29 21.46
N THR A 649 -25.99 60.28 20.63
CA THR A 649 -24.94 59.33 20.23
C THR A 649 -24.88 59.18 18.71
N ARG A 650 -23.73 58.81 18.17
CA ARG A 650 -23.49 58.69 16.73
C ARG A 650 -22.80 57.35 16.38
N PRO A 651 -23.49 56.41 15.73
CA PRO A 651 -22.88 55.14 15.37
C PRO A 651 -21.71 55.30 14.37
N GLY A 652 -20.71 54.44 14.50
CA GLY A 652 -19.42 54.51 13.81
C GLY A 652 -18.48 55.60 14.34
N PHE A 653 -18.88 56.32 15.39
CA PHE A 653 -18.10 57.40 15.99
C PHE A 653 -18.03 57.26 17.52
N THR A 654 -19.17 57.02 18.18
CA THR A 654 -19.25 56.88 19.64
C THR A 654 -18.64 55.59 20.13
N LEU A 655 -17.74 55.68 21.12
CA LEU A 655 -17.15 54.51 21.79
C LEU A 655 -18.12 53.93 22.83
N LYS A 656 -18.40 52.62 22.75
CA LYS A 656 -19.36 51.93 23.63
C LYS A 656 -19.04 52.08 25.11
N GLU A 657 -17.75 51.97 25.44
CA GLU A 657 -17.26 52.06 26.81
C GLU A 657 -17.49 53.47 27.41
N ILE A 658 -17.18 54.52 26.65
CA ILE A 658 -17.40 55.90 27.10
C ILE A 658 -18.89 56.18 27.25
N LEU A 659 -19.71 55.73 26.28
CA LEU A 659 -21.16 55.88 26.33
C LEU A 659 -21.79 55.21 27.56
N SER A 660 -21.40 53.97 27.85
CA SER A 660 -21.86 53.24 29.04
C SER A 660 -21.40 53.91 30.35
N ARG A 661 -20.16 54.42 30.37
CA ARG A 661 -19.63 55.16 31.51
C ARG A 661 -20.40 56.47 31.76
N SER A 662 -20.70 57.24 30.71
CA SER A 662 -21.49 58.48 30.81
C SER A 662 -22.87 58.23 31.40
N VAL A 663 -23.58 57.20 30.93
CA VAL A 663 -24.89 56.81 31.48
C VAL A 663 -24.78 56.33 32.93
N SER A 664 -23.76 55.55 33.24
CA SER A 664 -23.49 55.07 34.60
C SER A 664 -23.21 56.23 35.57
N GLU A 665 -22.54 57.27 35.11
CA GLU A 665 -22.24 58.48 35.89
C GLU A 665 -23.50 59.30 36.18
N LEU A 666 -24.33 59.55 35.16
CA LEU A 666 -25.62 60.22 35.34
C LEU A 666 -26.53 59.46 36.31
N THR A 667 -26.63 58.14 36.14
CA THR A 667 -27.44 57.26 36.99
C THR A 667 -26.95 57.28 38.44
N ARG A 668 -25.63 57.20 38.66
CA ARG A 668 -25.02 57.27 40.00
C ARG A 668 -25.31 58.59 40.70
N ASN A 669 -25.32 59.68 39.94
CA ASN A 669 -25.62 61.02 40.44
C ASN A 669 -27.12 61.32 40.56
N ARG A 670 -27.99 60.31 40.34
CA ARG A 670 -29.47 60.41 40.38
C ARG A 670 -30.03 61.46 39.41
N ILE A 671 -29.36 61.65 38.28
CA ILE A 671 -29.80 62.55 37.22
C ILE A 671 -30.73 61.75 36.28
N PRO A 672 -31.97 62.21 36.03
CA PRO A 672 -32.87 61.56 35.09
C PRO A 672 -32.30 61.57 33.68
N VAL A 673 -32.19 60.39 33.06
CA VAL A 673 -31.84 60.27 31.63
C VAL A 673 -33.13 60.06 30.86
N LEU A 674 -33.52 61.06 30.07
CA LEU A 674 -34.73 61.03 29.26
C LEU A 674 -34.62 59.94 28.20
N GLY A 675 -33.43 59.69 27.66
CA GLY A 675 -33.20 58.61 26.73
C GLY A 675 -32.13 58.98 25.73
N VAL A 676 -32.01 58.14 24.69
CA VAL A 676 -30.91 58.20 23.74
C VAL A 676 -31.43 58.58 22.35
N VAL A 677 -30.76 59.52 21.70
CA VAL A 677 -31.00 59.92 20.32
C VAL A 677 -29.82 59.47 19.47
N VAL A 678 -30.09 58.69 18.43
CA VAL A 678 -29.06 58.12 17.55
C VAL A 678 -28.96 58.98 16.29
N ASN A 679 -27.94 59.82 16.22
CA ASN A 679 -27.71 60.77 15.13
C ASN A 679 -26.84 60.19 14.00
N GLY A 680 -27.06 60.66 12.78
CA GLY A 680 -26.16 60.44 11.64
C GLY A 680 -26.36 59.16 10.83
N MET A 681 -27.55 58.54 10.89
CA MET A 681 -27.78 57.18 10.37
C MET A 681 -28.74 57.11 9.17
N THR A 682 -28.42 57.69 8.01
CA THR A 682 -29.33 57.78 6.84
C THR A 682 -30.04 56.46 6.46
N ASN A 683 -29.30 55.35 6.29
CA ASN A 683 -29.89 54.06 5.88
C ASN A 683 -30.74 53.39 6.98
N GLN A 684 -30.47 53.69 8.26
CA GLN A 684 -31.28 53.16 9.37
C GLN A 684 -32.45 54.06 9.71
N THR A 685 -32.31 55.38 9.56
CA THR A 685 -33.44 56.31 9.55
C THR A 685 -34.44 55.87 8.49
N GLU A 686 -33.97 55.58 7.27
CA GLU A 686 -34.83 55.00 6.23
C GLU A 686 -35.49 53.71 6.70
N LYS A 687 -34.76 52.70 7.20
CA LYS A 687 -35.40 51.44 7.67
C LYS A 687 -36.34 51.61 8.86
N TYR A 688 -36.01 52.50 9.79
CA TYR A 688 -36.76 52.75 11.02
C TYR A 688 -38.07 53.50 10.74
N TYR A 689 -38.07 54.41 9.75
CA TYR A 689 -39.27 55.17 9.35
C TYR A 689 -39.86 54.74 7.99
N GLN A 690 -39.28 53.78 7.25
CA GLN A 690 -39.70 53.38 5.88
C GLN A 690 -41.10 52.80 5.82
N TYR A 691 -41.56 52.18 6.91
CA TYR A 691 -42.94 51.72 7.00
C TYR A 691 -43.95 52.88 7.01
N SER A 692 -43.55 54.09 7.40
CA SER A 692 -44.44 55.24 7.55
C SER A 692 -44.51 56.16 6.32
N VAL A 693 -43.44 56.30 5.53
CA VAL A 693 -43.38 57.36 4.49
C VAL A 693 -43.94 56.93 3.13
N ASN A 694 -43.66 55.71 2.67
CA ASN A 694 -44.02 55.30 1.30
C ASN A 694 -45.52 54.99 1.09
N GLY A 695 -46.30 54.83 2.16
CA GLY A 695 -47.75 54.53 2.09
C GLY A 695 -48.69 55.71 2.33
N TYR A 696 -48.18 56.86 2.79
CA TYR A 696 -49.00 57.94 3.38
C TYR A 696 -48.83 59.32 2.74
N LEU A 697 -48.22 59.41 1.55
CA LEU A 697 -48.25 60.68 0.80
C LEU A 697 -49.66 60.89 0.21
N PRO A 698 -50.32 62.04 0.45
CA PRO A 698 -51.59 62.33 -0.19
C PRO A 698 -51.40 62.34 -1.70
N ARG A 699 -52.22 61.55 -2.40
CA ARG A 699 -52.20 61.41 -3.86
C ARG A 699 -52.54 62.77 -4.47
N ARG A 700 -51.53 63.57 -4.82
CA ARG A 700 -51.73 64.88 -5.45
C ARG A 700 -52.46 64.64 -6.79
N GLN A 701 -53.72 65.07 -6.89
CA GLN A 701 -54.46 65.02 -8.15
C GLN A 701 -53.71 65.89 -9.17
N LEU A 702 -53.10 65.24 -10.16
CA LEU A 702 -52.54 65.91 -11.32
C LEU A 702 -53.69 66.53 -12.11
N THR A 703 -53.95 67.82 -11.91
CA THR A 703 -54.77 68.60 -12.83
C THR A 703 -54.05 68.65 -14.17
N SER A 704 -54.61 67.98 -15.17
CA SER A 704 -54.13 67.98 -16.54
C SER A 704 -54.31 69.37 -17.18
N SER A 705 -53.28 70.20 -17.17
CA SER A 705 -53.21 71.32 -18.11
C SER A 705 -52.60 70.82 -19.43
N ARG A 706 -53.47 70.37 -20.34
CA ARG A 706 -53.14 70.36 -21.76
C ARG A 706 -53.14 71.81 -22.24
N SER A 707 -52.01 72.32 -22.69
CA SER A 707 -51.97 73.45 -23.63
C SER A 707 -51.23 73.03 -24.89
N LYS A 708 -51.89 73.29 -26.02
CA LYS A 708 -51.36 73.23 -27.39
C LYS A 708 -50.24 74.23 -27.60
#